data_AF-A0AAV2AVR1-F1
#
_entry.id   AF-A0AAV2AVR1-F1
#
_cell.length_a   1.000
_cell.length_b   1.000
_cell.length_c   1.000
_cell.angle_alpha   90.00
_cell.angle_beta   90.00
_cell.angle_gamma   90.00
#
_symmetry.space_group_name_H-M   'P 1'
#
loop_
_entity.id
_entity.type
_entity.pdbx_description
1 polymer ?
#
loop_
_entity_poly.entity_id
_entity_poly.type
_entity_poly.pdbx_seq_one_letter_code
_entity_poly.pdbx_strand_id
1 'polypeptide(L)'
;MNENNLNVVYQQYFSKKEADQIFEELEREIEYFPSEMTTVVVFNKRYPVPRKVSAYGDKNLTYTFSGNTLPTKPLIPILVRILKEANKFLKDGSFNYILINRYKDGQDKIGSHRDNETDMDPNSSIVTFSFGAERTMIFKRSNFNSVKIPLKNGSVLAMNPPTNEFCSSYKNYFLGLQYLKLASSHSIGIRRVNNTKMAAKKKNDGQIPPEETDLLVIKPLGAGQEVGRSCITLEFKGKKIMLDCGIHPGLSGIDALPFVDNIEADEIDLLLISHFHLDHCGALPWFLLKTPFKGRCFMTHATKAIYRYLLADYIKVSNIGTEQMLYTEADLEASMEKIETINFHEEKEVNGVRFWCYNAGHVLGAAMFMLEIAGVKVLYTGDFSRQEDRHLMAAEIPTLQPDVLIIESTYGTHIHEKRDEREARFTGLVHDIVNRGGRCLIPVFALGRAQELLLILDEYWSNHPELHDIPIYYASSLAKKCMAVYQTYINAMNEKIRRQIAINNPFVFKHISNLKSIDHFDDIGPCVVMASPGMMQSGLSRELFESWCTDSKNGVIIAGYCVEGTLAKHILSEPEEIATMTGQKLPLKMSVDYISFSAHTDYQQTSEFIRILKPPHIVLVHGEQNEMGRLKAAIIREYEDDPDVHIEVYNPRNAQGVELYFRGEKTTKVMGSLAIKPPIAGRPLSGVLVKRNFSYHLLAPSDLSKYTDMVMSTVSQRLSVPYTGTLQVLHYFLNQISGDAKLIPDYKKFGGKMILQVFDTITIFQETKVVILEWTASPVNDMYADAVVAAILKAEKSDMTVKTIPPIVKVDKMHFTECLMEMLAEMFGEDAVSKIVRGEKLTVTVNDKCAEINVRTLEVKCEEDDVLQQMVSTSVTKLYNCLIPQKVTVDFPAEM
;
A
#
# COMPACT_ATOMS: atom_id res chain seq x y z
N MET A 1 4.52 -11.72 30.24
CA MET A 1 4.11 -11.71 28.82
C MET A 1 4.39 -13.10 28.27
N ASN A 2 3.50 -13.63 27.42
CA ASN A 2 3.73 -14.89 26.72
C ASN A 2 4.66 -14.68 25.51
N GLU A 3 5.05 -15.77 24.82
CA GLU A 3 5.93 -15.76 23.62
C GLU A 3 5.45 -14.82 22.49
N ASN A 4 4.19 -14.36 22.54
CA ASN A 4 3.57 -13.45 21.57
C ASN A 4 3.45 -11.99 22.07
N ASN A 5 4.16 -11.61 23.14
CA ASN A 5 4.09 -10.27 23.76
C ASN A 5 2.68 -9.84 24.22
N LEU A 6 1.75 -10.79 24.41
CA LEU A 6 0.45 -10.52 25.02
C LEU A 6 0.56 -10.62 26.54
N ASN A 7 -0.01 -9.64 27.24
CA ASN A 7 -0.16 -9.64 28.68
C ASN A 7 -1.62 -9.98 29.02
N VAL A 8 -1.99 -11.24 28.80
CA VAL A 8 -3.35 -11.75 29.06
C VAL A 8 -3.35 -12.84 30.12
N VAL A 9 -4.42 -12.90 30.91
CA VAL A 9 -4.73 -14.01 31.82
C VAL A 9 -6.02 -14.65 31.33
N TYR A 10 -5.94 -15.89 30.87
CA TYR A 10 -7.10 -16.68 30.45
C TYR A 10 -7.24 -17.90 31.37
N GLN A 11 -8.42 -18.09 31.95
CA GLN A 11 -8.71 -19.24 32.81
C GLN A 11 -10.18 -19.65 32.76
N GLN A 12 -10.44 -20.94 32.94
CA GLN A 12 -11.77 -21.45 33.24
C GLN A 12 -12.10 -21.07 34.69
N TYR A 13 -12.97 -20.10 34.89
CA TYR A 13 -13.17 -19.48 36.21
C TYR A 13 -14.39 -20.02 36.94
N PHE A 14 -15.51 -20.14 36.23
CA PHE A 14 -16.74 -20.72 36.76
C PHE A 14 -16.87 -22.18 36.34
N SER A 15 -17.46 -23.00 37.22
CA SER A 15 -17.89 -24.34 36.85
C SER A 15 -18.99 -24.25 35.78
N LYS A 16 -19.11 -25.26 34.92
CA LYS A 16 -20.14 -25.26 33.86
C LYS A 16 -21.55 -25.00 34.41
N LYS A 17 -21.89 -25.65 35.52
CA LYS A 17 -23.19 -25.49 36.20
C LYS A 17 -23.41 -24.06 36.70
N GLU A 18 -22.39 -23.45 37.28
CA GLU A 18 -22.46 -22.06 37.75
C GLU A 18 -22.53 -21.08 36.58
N ALA A 19 -21.77 -21.32 35.51
CA ALA A 19 -21.79 -20.50 34.30
C ALA A 19 -23.15 -20.53 33.59
N ASP A 20 -23.79 -21.71 33.51
CA ASP A 20 -25.14 -21.88 32.96
C ASP A 20 -26.19 -21.13 33.80
N GLN A 21 -26.09 -21.19 35.13
CA GLN A 21 -26.97 -20.43 36.04
C GLN A 21 -26.81 -18.92 35.88
N ILE A 22 -25.57 -18.43 35.81
CA ILE A 22 -25.28 -17.01 35.57
C ILE A 22 -25.82 -16.58 34.21
N PHE A 23 -25.70 -17.43 33.18
CA PHE A 23 -26.23 -17.14 31.85
C PHE A 23 -27.75 -16.98 31.84
N GLU A 24 -28.48 -17.89 32.50
CA GLU A 24 -29.95 -17.81 32.64
C GLU A 24 -30.40 -16.57 33.43
N GLU A 25 -29.68 -16.21 34.49
CA GLU A 25 -29.94 -15.01 35.29
C GLU A 25 -29.70 -13.73 34.47
N LEU A 26 -28.64 -13.68 33.66
CA LEU A 26 -28.35 -12.58 32.74
C LEU A 26 -29.41 -12.44 31.63
N GLU A 27 -29.89 -13.54 31.05
CA GLU A 27 -30.98 -13.50 30.06
C GLU A 27 -32.28 -12.91 30.65
N ARG A 28 -32.52 -13.13 31.95
CA ARG A 28 -33.74 -12.66 32.63
C ARG A 28 -33.64 -11.20 33.09
N GLU A 29 -32.49 -10.77 33.57
CA GLU A 29 -32.35 -9.51 34.30
C GLU A 29 -31.70 -8.37 33.50
N ILE A 30 -31.01 -8.66 32.39
CA ILE A 30 -30.39 -7.62 31.57
C ILE A 30 -31.41 -6.97 30.63
N GLU A 31 -31.51 -5.66 30.74
CA GLU A 31 -32.32 -4.85 29.85
C GLU A 31 -31.43 -4.19 28.79
N TYR A 32 -31.60 -4.60 27.53
CA TYR A 32 -30.81 -4.15 26.38
C TYR A 32 -31.28 -2.81 25.83
N PHE A 33 -30.35 -2.04 25.24
CA PHE A 33 -30.71 -0.84 24.50
C PHE A 33 -31.45 -1.19 23.18
N PRO A 34 -32.26 -0.26 22.64
CA PRO A 34 -32.90 -0.41 21.33
C PRO A 34 -31.88 -0.65 20.21
N SER A 35 -32.31 -1.30 19.12
CA SER A 35 -31.45 -1.67 17.99
C SER A 35 -30.77 -0.48 17.30
N GLU A 36 -31.32 0.73 17.41
CA GLU A 36 -30.73 1.96 16.87
C GLU A 36 -29.38 2.31 17.54
N MET A 37 -29.23 1.94 18.83
CA MET A 37 -27.97 2.07 19.59
C MET A 37 -27.01 0.89 19.40
N THR A 38 -27.42 -0.13 18.63
CA THR A 38 -26.56 -1.23 18.18
C THR A 38 -26.00 -0.97 16.78
N THR A 39 -25.84 0.30 16.40
CA THR A 39 -25.17 0.68 15.15
C THR A 39 -23.69 1.02 15.44
N VAL A 40 -22.81 0.98 14.45
CA VAL A 40 -21.46 1.57 14.50
C VAL A 40 -21.37 2.64 13.43
N VAL A 41 -20.73 3.76 13.76
CA VAL A 41 -20.49 4.85 12.82
C VAL A 41 -19.14 4.63 12.15
N VAL A 42 -19.17 4.32 10.86
CA VAL A 42 -17.98 4.17 10.03
C VAL A 42 -18.12 5.18 8.91
N PHE A 43 -17.18 6.13 8.80
CA PHE A 43 -17.21 7.23 7.82
C PHE A 43 -18.54 8.00 7.79
N ASN A 44 -19.08 8.40 8.96
CA ASN A 44 -20.37 9.11 9.10
C ASN A 44 -21.62 8.34 8.63
N LYS A 45 -21.54 7.04 8.33
CA LYS A 45 -22.69 6.18 8.06
C LYS A 45 -22.92 5.19 9.21
N ARG A 46 -24.19 4.98 9.59
CA ARG A 46 -24.59 4.04 10.66
C ARG A 46 -24.81 2.65 10.08
N TYR A 47 -24.07 1.66 10.59
CA TYR A 47 -24.22 0.26 10.21
C TYR A 47 -24.74 -0.56 11.39
N PRO A 48 -25.76 -1.40 11.24
CA PRO A 48 -26.22 -2.29 12.32
C PRO A 48 -25.15 -3.35 12.62
N VAL A 49 -24.91 -3.60 13.90
CA VAL A 49 -24.06 -4.70 14.38
C VAL A 49 -24.95 -5.84 14.85
N PRO A 50 -24.68 -7.11 14.48
CA PRO A 50 -25.49 -8.25 14.88
C PRO A 50 -25.24 -8.64 16.35
N ARG A 51 -25.51 -7.74 17.29
CA ARG A 51 -25.45 -7.96 18.74
C ARG A 51 -26.37 -6.97 19.46
N LYS A 52 -26.92 -7.37 20.61
CA LYS A 52 -27.53 -6.43 21.56
C LYS A 52 -26.48 -5.93 22.55
N VAL A 53 -26.59 -4.67 22.97
CA VAL A 53 -25.66 -4.07 23.94
C VAL A 53 -26.40 -3.46 25.12
N SER A 54 -25.79 -3.52 26.30
CA SER A 54 -26.24 -2.80 27.50
C SER A 54 -25.02 -2.34 28.31
N ALA A 55 -25.18 -1.30 29.12
CA ALA A 55 -24.10 -0.70 29.89
C ALA A 55 -24.55 -0.37 31.31
N TYR A 56 -23.74 -0.70 32.30
CA TYR A 56 -24.01 -0.49 33.73
C TYR A 56 -22.77 0.08 34.43
N GLY A 57 -22.94 0.97 35.41
CA GLY A 57 -21.80 1.61 36.09
C GLY A 57 -22.19 2.74 37.04
N ASP A 58 -21.20 3.56 37.43
CA ASP A 58 -21.45 4.72 38.30
C ASP A 58 -22.33 5.77 37.61
N LYS A 59 -23.01 6.57 38.41
CA LYS A 59 -23.96 7.58 37.95
C LYS A 59 -23.28 8.60 37.01
N ASN A 60 -23.90 8.84 35.85
CA ASN A 60 -23.46 9.76 34.80
C ASN A 60 -22.18 9.36 34.03
N LEU A 61 -21.73 8.10 34.13
CA LEU A 61 -20.68 7.59 33.25
C LEU A 61 -21.23 7.29 31.86
N THR A 62 -20.45 7.64 30.84
CA THR A 62 -20.66 7.26 29.46
C THR A 62 -19.40 6.61 28.91
N TYR A 63 -19.56 5.76 27.91
CA TYR A 63 -18.44 5.16 27.17
C TYR A 63 -18.71 5.29 25.69
N THR A 64 -17.77 5.86 24.95
CA THR A 64 -17.90 6.10 23.52
C THR A 64 -17.01 5.13 22.75
N PHE A 65 -17.58 4.35 21.83
CA PHE A 65 -16.83 3.50 20.90
C PHE A 65 -17.40 3.62 19.49
N SER A 66 -16.53 3.67 18.47
CA SER A 66 -16.90 3.76 17.05
C SER A 66 -18.03 4.78 16.76
N GLY A 67 -17.95 5.95 17.39
CA GLY A 67 -18.92 7.05 17.24
C GLY A 67 -20.25 6.89 17.96
N ASN A 68 -20.43 5.88 18.82
CA ASN A 68 -21.61 5.73 19.69
C ASN A 68 -21.26 5.88 21.15
N THR A 69 -22.01 6.72 21.85
CA THR A 69 -21.88 6.94 23.30
C THR A 69 -22.98 6.17 24.02
N LEU A 70 -22.61 5.18 24.84
CA LEU A 70 -23.54 4.40 25.65
C LEU A 70 -23.65 4.98 27.06
N PRO A 71 -24.85 5.36 27.53
CA PRO A 71 -25.09 5.75 28.92
C PRO A 71 -25.10 4.54 29.85
N THR A 72 -24.70 4.71 31.10
CA THR A 72 -24.75 3.66 32.12
C THR A 72 -26.11 3.56 32.82
N LYS A 73 -26.53 2.33 33.11
CA LYS A 73 -27.64 1.99 34.02
C LYS A 73 -27.11 1.67 35.44
N PRO A 74 -27.93 1.79 36.51
CA PRO A 74 -27.53 1.40 37.86
C PRO A 74 -27.24 -0.11 37.96
N LEU A 75 -26.15 -0.48 38.63
CA LEU A 75 -25.74 -1.89 38.81
C LEU A 75 -26.82 -2.72 39.51
N ILE A 76 -27.14 -3.89 38.93
CA ILE A 76 -28.06 -4.90 39.48
C ILE A 76 -27.29 -5.99 40.25
N PRO A 77 -27.93 -6.76 41.16
CA PRO A 77 -27.23 -7.69 42.07
C PRO A 77 -26.29 -8.69 41.38
N ILE A 78 -26.71 -9.31 40.26
CA ILE A 78 -25.87 -10.24 39.50
C ILE A 78 -24.62 -9.55 38.93
N LEU A 79 -24.74 -8.30 38.48
CA LEU A 79 -23.62 -7.52 37.97
C LEU A 79 -22.69 -7.04 39.10
N VAL A 80 -23.20 -6.74 40.29
CA VAL A 80 -22.38 -6.45 41.48
C VAL A 80 -21.54 -7.67 41.86
N ARG A 81 -22.12 -8.88 41.80
CA ARG A 81 -21.38 -10.14 42.02
C ARG A 81 -20.28 -10.32 40.98
N ILE A 82 -20.57 -10.13 39.69
CA ILE A 82 -19.58 -10.26 38.61
C ILE A 82 -18.48 -9.18 38.73
N LEU A 83 -18.85 -7.94 39.09
CA LEU A 83 -17.89 -6.83 39.30
C LEU A 83 -16.93 -7.13 40.46
N LYS A 84 -17.43 -7.71 41.55
CA LYS A 84 -16.61 -8.15 42.68
C LYS A 84 -15.59 -9.22 42.27
N GLU A 85 -15.97 -10.14 41.39
CA GLU A 85 -15.07 -11.15 40.83
C GLU A 85 -14.07 -10.53 39.84
N ALA A 86 -14.48 -9.56 39.02
CA ALA A 86 -13.61 -8.82 38.11
C ALA A 86 -12.52 -8.03 38.83
N ASN A 87 -12.86 -7.38 39.94
CA ASN A 87 -11.93 -6.56 40.72
C ASN A 87 -10.75 -7.37 41.30
N LYS A 88 -10.87 -8.70 41.41
CA LYS A 88 -9.75 -9.58 41.82
C LYS A 88 -8.61 -9.63 40.81
N PHE A 89 -8.86 -9.23 39.55
CA PHE A 89 -7.86 -9.19 38.49
C PHE A 89 -7.16 -7.84 38.36
N LEU A 90 -7.58 -6.82 39.13
CA LEU A 90 -6.90 -5.54 39.21
C LEU A 90 -5.83 -5.58 40.31
N LYS A 91 -4.69 -4.92 40.03
CA LYS A 91 -3.66 -4.69 41.05
C LYS A 91 -4.08 -3.60 42.03
N ASP A 92 -4.75 -2.57 41.52
CA ASP A 92 -5.16 -1.37 42.26
C ASP A 92 -6.44 -0.75 41.67
N GLY A 93 -7.26 -0.15 42.54
CA GLY A 93 -8.53 0.47 42.18
C GLY A 93 -9.69 -0.53 42.03
N SER A 94 -10.81 -0.04 41.50
CA SER A 94 -12.00 -0.83 41.17
C SER A 94 -12.55 -0.40 39.83
N PHE A 95 -13.14 -1.34 39.11
CA PHE A 95 -13.88 -1.05 37.90
C PHE A 95 -15.16 -0.26 38.20
N ASN A 96 -15.49 0.69 37.32
CA ASN A 96 -16.65 1.56 37.45
C ASN A 96 -17.61 1.48 36.24
N TYR A 97 -17.30 0.65 35.24
CA TYR A 97 -18.10 0.48 34.03
C TYR A 97 -18.15 -0.99 33.56
N ILE A 98 -19.34 -1.44 33.17
CA ILE A 98 -19.63 -2.79 32.65
C ILE A 98 -20.35 -2.67 31.31
N LEU A 99 -19.73 -3.20 30.25
CA LEU A 99 -20.33 -3.38 28.93
C LEU A 99 -20.81 -4.82 28.76
N ILE A 100 -22.07 -5.02 28.40
CA ILE A 100 -22.66 -6.34 28.15
C ILE A 100 -22.99 -6.44 26.66
N ASN A 101 -22.51 -7.49 26.03
CA ASN A 101 -22.80 -7.81 24.64
C ASN A 101 -23.49 -9.17 24.56
N ARG A 102 -24.67 -9.21 23.95
CA ARG A 102 -25.45 -10.43 23.70
C ARG A 102 -25.51 -10.70 22.21
N TYR A 103 -25.04 -11.87 21.82
CA TYR A 103 -25.08 -12.36 20.44
C TYR A 103 -26.22 -13.35 20.28
N LYS A 104 -26.82 -13.41 19.08
CA LYS A 104 -27.97 -14.29 18.84
C LYS A 104 -27.54 -15.74 18.92
N ASP A 105 -26.37 -16.06 18.40
CA ASP A 105 -25.74 -17.36 18.43
C ASP A 105 -24.20 -17.23 18.34
N GLY A 106 -23.50 -18.37 18.23
CA GLY A 106 -22.04 -18.40 18.09
C GLY A 106 -21.51 -18.01 16.70
N GLN A 107 -22.36 -17.66 15.72
CA GLN A 107 -21.94 -17.28 14.37
C GLN A 107 -21.85 -15.75 14.19
N ASP A 108 -22.56 -14.99 15.01
CA ASP A 108 -22.46 -13.54 15.01
C ASP A 108 -21.05 -13.07 15.41
N LYS A 109 -20.54 -12.09 14.67
CA LYS A 109 -19.18 -11.55 14.84
C LYS A 109 -19.16 -10.04 14.80
N ILE A 110 -18.12 -9.45 15.38
CA ILE A 110 -17.84 -8.02 15.27
C ILE A 110 -16.52 -7.82 14.53
N GLY A 111 -16.48 -6.74 13.74
CA GLY A 111 -15.27 -6.35 13.01
C GLY A 111 -14.08 -6.09 13.94
N SER A 112 -12.88 -6.03 13.36
CA SER A 112 -11.68 -5.76 14.15
C SER A 112 -11.73 -4.32 14.70
N HIS A 113 -11.53 -4.16 15.99
CA HIS A 113 -11.55 -2.87 16.70
C HIS A 113 -10.42 -2.85 17.73
N ARG A 114 -10.02 -1.67 18.22
CA ARG A 114 -9.04 -1.54 19.31
C ARG A 114 -9.78 -1.03 20.53
N ASP A 115 -9.47 -1.61 21.69
CA ASP A 115 -10.00 -1.15 22.97
C ASP A 115 -9.04 -0.09 23.56
N ASN A 116 -8.85 1.01 22.83
CA ASN A 116 -7.94 2.10 23.19
C ASN A 116 -8.63 3.47 23.18
N GLU A 117 -9.93 3.49 23.48
CA GLU A 117 -10.70 4.74 23.50
C GLU A 117 -10.14 5.72 24.55
N THR A 118 -10.16 7.01 24.22
CA THR A 118 -9.59 8.09 25.04
C THR A 118 -10.21 8.20 26.43
N ASP A 119 -11.44 7.72 26.56
CA ASP A 119 -12.19 7.75 27.81
C ASP A 119 -11.70 6.65 28.77
N MET A 120 -10.95 5.64 28.29
CA MET A 120 -10.45 4.55 29.15
C MET A 120 -9.13 4.86 29.83
N ASP A 121 -8.93 4.27 31.00
CA ASP A 121 -7.64 4.27 31.68
C ASP A 121 -6.64 3.37 30.94
N PRO A 122 -5.60 3.94 30.29
CA PRO A 122 -4.66 3.16 29.49
C PRO A 122 -3.84 2.19 30.34
N ASN A 123 -3.76 2.43 31.65
CA ASN A 123 -3.05 1.59 32.61
C ASN A 123 -3.96 0.56 33.33
N SER A 124 -5.26 0.54 33.03
CA SER A 124 -6.19 -0.44 33.60
C SER A 124 -6.34 -1.67 32.72
N SER A 125 -6.60 -2.81 33.35
CA SER A 125 -6.82 -4.09 32.64
C SER A 125 -8.26 -4.20 32.21
N ILE A 126 -8.54 -4.82 31.07
CA ILE A 126 -9.92 -5.08 30.63
C ILE A 126 -10.27 -6.53 30.95
N VAL A 127 -11.28 -6.76 31.78
CA VAL A 127 -11.70 -8.11 32.18
C VAL A 127 -12.96 -8.50 31.43
N THR A 128 -12.91 -9.64 30.73
CA THR A 128 -14.02 -10.20 29.95
C THR A 128 -14.44 -11.55 30.53
N PHE A 129 -15.70 -11.68 30.95
CA PHE A 129 -16.32 -12.97 31.25
C PHE A 129 -17.17 -13.44 30.07
N SER A 130 -17.09 -14.72 29.73
CA SER A 130 -17.83 -15.34 28.61
C SER A 130 -18.78 -16.41 29.13
N PHE A 131 -20.05 -16.33 28.73
CA PHE A 131 -21.11 -17.27 29.12
C PHE A 131 -21.92 -17.73 27.89
N GLY A 132 -22.33 -19.00 27.86
CA GLY A 132 -23.04 -19.61 26.75
C GLY A 132 -22.13 -20.25 25.70
N ALA A 133 -22.44 -20.07 24.41
CA ALA A 133 -21.68 -20.68 23.31
C ALA A 133 -20.20 -20.25 23.28
N GLU A 134 -19.31 -21.18 22.90
CA GLU A 134 -17.88 -20.89 22.74
C GLU A 134 -17.63 -19.93 21.57
N ARG A 135 -16.75 -18.95 21.78
CA ARG A 135 -16.36 -17.98 20.75
C ARG A 135 -14.86 -17.76 20.73
N THR A 136 -14.26 -17.51 19.57
CA THR A 136 -12.82 -17.22 19.53
C THR A 136 -12.57 -15.71 19.54
N MET A 137 -11.79 -15.23 20.52
CA MET A 137 -11.23 -13.89 20.51
C MET A 137 -9.90 -13.91 19.75
N ILE A 138 -9.77 -13.03 18.76
CA ILE A 138 -8.58 -12.94 17.91
C ILE A 138 -7.91 -11.61 18.18
N PHE A 139 -6.69 -11.65 18.71
CA PHE A 139 -5.80 -10.50 18.82
C PHE A 139 -5.03 -10.33 17.52
N LYS A 140 -5.08 -9.14 16.94
CA LYS A 140 -4.37 -8.72 15.74
C LYS A 140 -3.60 -7.44 16.03
N ARG A 141 -2.36 -7.37 15.57
CA ARG A 141 -1.57 -6.14 15.57
C ARG A 141 -0.75 -6.12 14.30
N SER A 142 -0.49 -4.93 13.80
CA SER A 142 0.49 -4.73 12.74
C SER A 142 1.79 -5.44 13.12
N ASN A 143 2.24 -6.41 12.31
CA ASN A 143 3.44 -7.23 12.50
C ASN A 143 3.35 -8.41 13.50
N PHE A 144 2.18 -8.90 13.91
CA PHE A 144 2.04 -10.08 14.79
C PHE A 144 1.05 -11.13 14.25
N ASN A 145 1.41 -12.42 14.37
CA ASN A 145 0.49 -13.53 14.11
C ASN A 145 -0.77 -13.41 14.97
N SER A 146 -1.93 -13.67 14.36
CA SER A 146 -3.19 -13.53 15.07
C SER A 146 -3.30 -14.56 16.19
N VAL A 147 -3.32 -14.11 17.45
CA VAL A 147 -3.46 -15.03 18.59
C VAL A 147 -4.95 -15.27 18.83
N LYS A 148 -5.35 -16.53 18.75
CA LYS A 148 -6.74 -16.99 18.90
C LYS A 148 -6.93 -17.59 20.29
N ILE A 149 -7.82 -17.02 21.09
CA ILE A 149 -8.18 -17.53 22.42
C ILE A 149 -9.65 -17.98 22.40
N PRO A 150 -9.95 -19.29 22.55
CA PRO A 150 -11.32 -19.78 22.65
C PRO A 150 -11.91 -19.38 24.01
N LEU A 151 -12.94 -18.55 24.01
CA LEU A 151 -13.68 -18.15 25.19
C LEU A 151 -14.83 -19.13 25.42
N LYS A 152 -14.58 -20.10 26.30
CA LYS A 152 -15.54 -21.14 26.70
C LYS A 152 -16.57 -20.59 27.68
N ASN A 153 -17.68 -21.31 27.84
CA ASN A 153 -18.67 -21.00 28.88
C ASN A 153 -18.02 -20.98 30.27
N GLY A 154 -18.16 -19.87 31.00
CA GLY A 154 -17.55 -19.69 32.33
C GLY A 154 -16.07 -19.33 32.32
N SER A 155 -15.50 -19.00 31.17
CA SER A 155 -14.11 -18.53 31.07
C SER A 155 -14.01 -17.03 31.36
N VAL A 156 -12.84 -16.62 31.86
CA VAL A 156 -12.46 -15.21 32.02
C VAL A 156 -11.18 -14.94 31.24
N LEU A 157 -11.14 -13.78 30.60
CA LEU A 157 -9.98 -13.23 29.93
C LEU A 157 -9.70 -11.83 30.48
N ALA A 158 -8.62 -11.65 31.22
CA ALA A 158 -8.11 -10.34 31.63
C ALA A 158 -7.01 -9.90 30.67
N MET A 159 -7.20 -8.76 30.01
CA MET A 159 -6.25 -8.13 29.10
C MET A 159 -5.55 -6.99 29.84
N ASN A 160 -4.31 -7.22 30.28
CA ASN A 160 -3.52 -6.21 30.98
C ASN A 160 -2.77 -5.33 29.96
N PRO A 161 -2.50 -4.05 30.26
CA PRO A 161 -1.71 -3.18 29.39
C PRO A 161 -0.32 -3.76 29.05
N PRO A 162 0.19 -3.53 27.82
CA PRO A 162 -0.39 -2.74 26.72
C PRO A 162 -1.33 -3.54 25.80
N THR A 163 -1.88 -4.68 26.24
CA THR A 163 -2.68 -5.57 25.37
C THR A 163 -3.99 -4.95 24.89
N ASN A 164 -4.53 -4.01 25.65
CA ASN A 164 -5.70 -3.19 25.30
C ASN A 164 -5.49 -2.38 23.99
N GLU A 165 -4.26 -2.08 23.59
CA GLU A 165 -3.97 -1.37 22.33
C GLU A 165 -4.00 -2.28 21.08
N PHE A 166 -4.15 -3.60 21.25
CA PHE A 166 -4.19 -4.56 20.15
C PHE A 166 -5.58 -4.56 19.49
N CYS A 167 -5.63 -4.79 18.18
CA CYS A 167 -6.90 -4.88 17.45
C CYS A 167 -7.54 -6.25 17.70
N SER A 168 -8.64 -6.30 18.45
CA SER A 168 -9.35 -7.53 18.74
C SER A 168 -10.54 -7.73 17.77
N SER A 169 -10.79 -8.98 17.38
CA SER A 169 -11.98 -9.37 16.60
C SER A 169 -12.50 -10.71 17.09
N TYR A 170 -13.81 -10.94 17.08
CA TYR A 170 -14.37 -12.26 17.40
C TYR A 170 -14.62 -13.02 16.09
N LYS A 171 -14.15 -14.28 15.97
CA LYS A 171 -14.50 -15.20 14.86
C LYS A 171 -14.74 -16.60 15.42
N ASN A 172 -15.41 -17.46 14.66
CA ASN A 172 -15.39 -18.92 14.86
C ASN A 172 -14.82 -19.61 13.60
N TYR A 173 -14.13 -20.74 13.77
CA TYR A 173 -13.74 -21.67 12.70
C TYR A 173 -14.59 -22.93 12.82
N PHE A 174 -15.04 -23.50 11.69
CA PHE A 174 -15.60 -24.85 11.63
C PHE A 174 -14.99 -25.59 10.44
N LEU A 175 -14.55 -26.83 10.66
CA LEU A 175 -14.21 -27.80 9.61
C LEU A 175 -14.82 -29.15 10.03
N GLY A 176 -15.71 -29.70 9.20
CA GLY A 176 -16.06 -31.13 9.16
C GLY A 176 -17.10 -31.69 10.14
N LEU A 177 -18.31 -31.91 9.61
CA LEU A 177 -19.32 -32.95 9.92
C LEU A 177 -20.08 -32.96 11.29
N GLN A 178 -21.40 -32.86 11.11
CA GLN A 178 -22.52 -33.42 11.90
C GLN A 178 -23.00 -32.72 13.21
N TYR A 179 -24.31 -32.41 13.15
CA TYR A 179 -25.32 -32.13 14.19
C TYR A 179 -25.44 -30.72 14.83
N LEU A 180 -26.68 -30.22 14.77
CA LEU A 180 -27.21 -28.96 15.28
C LEU A 180 -26.98 -28.74 16.79
N LYS A 181 -26.71 -27.47 17.15
CA LYS A 181 -27.50 -26.73 18.17
C LYS A 181 -27.24 -25.22 18.08
N LEU A 182 -28.30 -24.46 17.77
CA LEU A 182 -28.38 -23.00 17.87
C LEU A 182 -28.45 -22.62 19.37
N ALA A 183 -27.45 -21.90 19.89
CA ALA A 183 -27.49 -21.36 21.25
C ALA A 183 -26.82 -19.98 21.31
N SER A 184 -27.44 -19.03 22.04
CA SER A 184 -27.01 -17.63 22.24
C SER A 184 -25.80 -17.50 23.19
N SER A 185 -25.14 -16.33 23.20
CA SER A 185 -23.99 -16.07 24.08
C SER A 185 -23.97 -14.64 24.64
N HIS A 186 -23.38 -14.48 25.84
CA HIS A 186 -23.12 -13.21 26.50
C HIS A 186 -21.62 -13.00 26.75
N SER A 187 -21.16 -11.77 26.55
CA SER A 187 -19.85 -11.33 27.05
C SER A 187 -19.94 -10.03 27.81
N ILE A 188 -19.32 -10.01 28.98
CA ILE A 188 -19.30 -8.85 29.88
C ILE A 188 -17.88 -8.31 29.94
N GLY A 189 -17.65 -7.13 29.38
CA GLY A 189 -16.37 -6.42 29.41
C GLY A 189 -16.39 -5.31 30.46
N ILE A 190 -15.50 -5.35 31.44
CA ILE A 190 -15.45 -4.43 32.57
C ILE A 190 -14.23 -3.52 32.45
N ARG A 191 -14.41 -2.20 32.60
CA ARG A 191 -13.44 -1.14 32.23
C ARG A 191 -13.35 -0.01 33.28
N ARG A 192 -12.23 0.71 33.32
CA ARG A 192 -12.00 1.92 34.15
C ARG A 192 -11.85 3.14 33.23
N VAL A 193 -12.52 4.26 33.53
CA VAL A 193 -12.58 5.49 32.69
C VAL A 193 -11.82 6.64 33.35
N ASN A 194 -10.97 7.37 32.61
CA ASN A 194 -10.02 8.35 33.15
C ASN A 194 -10.43 9.83 32.96
N ASN A 195 -10.07 10.66 33.96
CA ASN A 195 -10.03 12.12 33.91
C ASN A 195 -8.54 12.58 33.89
N THR A 196 -8.22 13.55 33.03
CA THR A 196 -7.00 14.41 32.97
C THR A 196 -5.64 13.90 32.42
N LYS A 197 -4.92 14.86 31.76
CA LYS A 197 -3.70 14.80 30.92
C LYS A 197 -2.35 14.62 31.68
N MET A 198 -1.39 13.92 31.06
CA MET A 198 -0.02 14.37 30.63
C MET A 198 1.12 13.32 30.71
N ALA A 199 1.96 13.35 29.66
CA ALA A 199 3.44 13.23 29.56
C ALA A 199 4.25 11.90 29.75
N ALA A 200 4.84 11.47 28.62
CA ALA A 200 6.23 11.09 28.30
C ALA A 200 7.03 9.99 29.07
N LYS A 201 7.63 9.03 28.33
CA LYS A 201 9.11 8.87 28.12
C LYS A 201 9.50 7.68 27.20
N LYS A 202 10.59 7.87 26.45
CA LYS A 202 11.30 6.91 25.57
C LYS A 202 12.32 6.06 26.34
N LYS A 203 12.64 4.86 25.81
CA LYS A 203 14.02 4.30 25.77
C LYS A 203 14.19 3.25 24.66
N ASN A 204 15.37 3.27 24.05
CA ASN A 204 15.88 2.41 22.95
C ASN A 204 16.28 1.01 23.44
N ASP A 205 16.19 0.00 22.56
CA ASP A 205 17.38 -0.79 22.13
C ASP A 205 17.15 -1.64 20.86
N GLY A 206 18.01 -1.39 19.86
CA GLY A 206 18.76 -2.37 19.06
C GLY A 206 18.16 -3.68 18.55
N GLN A 207 17.24 -3.63 17.58
CA GLN A 207 17.18 -4.42 16.32
C GLN A 207 15.77 -4.24 15.74
N ILE A 208 15.67 -3.56 14.58
CA ILE A 208 14.38 -3.15 14.01
C ILE A 208 13.71 -4.38 13.36
N PRO A 209 12.51 -4.81 13.82
CA PRO A 209 11.75 -5.85 13.16
C PRO A 209 11.35 -5.40 11.74
N PRO A 210 11.23 -6.31 10.75
CA PRO A 210 10.74 -5.94 9.43
C PRO A 210 9.40 -5.19 9.53
N GLU A 211 9.28 -4.05 8.85
CA GLU A 211 8.05 -3.24 8.85
C GLU A 211 7.02 -3.92 7.94
N GLU A 212 5.72 -3.96 8.30
CA GLU A 212 4.61 -4.45 7.44
C GLU A 212 4.60 -3.82 6.04
N THR A 213 5.26 -2.67 5.86
CA THR A 213 5.43 -2.03 4.56
C THR A 213 6.37 -2.77 3.60
N ASP A 214 7.19 -3.71 4.08
CA ASP A 214 8.14 -4.51 3.31
C ASP A 214 7.47 -5.76 2.66
N LEU A 215 6.20 -6.01 2.96
CA LEU A 215 5.44 -7.12 2.38
C LEU A 215 4.84 -6.72 1.04
N LEU A 216 5.24 -7.42 -0.02
CA LEU A 216 4.63 -7.39 -1.35
C LEU A 216 3.65 -8.56 -1.46
N VAL A 217 2.39 -8.25 -1.79
CA VAL A 217 1.33 -9.26 -1.95
C VAL A 217 0.87 -9.29 -3.40
N ILE A 218 0.93 -10.45 -4.04
CA ILE A 218 0.39 -10.69 -5.39
C ILE A 218 -0.81 -11.62 -5.26
N LYS A 219 -1.97 -11.22 -5.74
CA LYS A 219 -3.21 -12.00 -5.63
C LYS A 219 -3.94 -12.04 -6.97
N PRO A 220 -4.02 -13.20 -7.64
CA PRO A 220 -4.89 -13.37 -8.79
C PRO A 220 -6.35 -13.30 -8.32
N LEU A 221 -7.14 -12.40 -8.88
CA LEU A 221 -8.60 -12.38 -8.80
C LEU A 221 -9.24 -13.11 -9.98
N GLY A 222 -8.46 -13.45 -11.00
CA GLY A 222 -8.80 -14.33 -12.11
C GLY A 222 -7.50 -14.81 -12.78
N ALA A 223 -7.61 -15.82 -13.65
CA ALA A 223 -6.46 -16.52 -14.26
C ALA A 223 -5.49 -17.21 -13.28
N GLY A 224 -5.87 -17.39 -12.01
CA GLY A 224 -5.13 -18.19 -11.04
C GLY A 224 -5.50 -19.67 -11.15
N GLN A 225 -4.63 -20.48 -11.78
CA GLN A 225 -4.88 -21.88 -12.17
C GLN A 225 -6.04 -22.07 -13.16
N GLU A 226 -6.34 -21.06 -13.97
CA GLU A 226 -7.28 -21.13 -15.09
C GLU A 226 -6.84 -20.22 -16.25
N VAL A 227 -7.46 -20.36 -17.42
CA VAL A 227 -7.35 -19.45 -18.57
C VAL A 227 -8.67 -18.68 -18.69
N GLY A 228 -8.60 -17.35 -18.79
CA GLY A 228 -9.78 -16.47 -18.78
C GLY A 228 -9.84 -15.51 -17.59
N ARG A 229 -10.57 -14.40 -17.75
CA ARG A 229 -10.80 -13.34 -16.74
C ARG A 229 -9.54 -12.87 -16.00
N SER A 230 -8.42 -12.74 -16.70
CA SER A 230 -7.14 -12.25 -16.17
C SER A 230 -7.33 -10.95 -15.40
N CYS A 231 -6.95 -11.00 -14.13
CA CYS A 231 -7.00 -9.88 -13.19
C CYS A 231 -6.12 -10.23 -12.00
N ILE A 232 -4.99 -9.54 -11.86
CA ILE A 232 -4.02 -9.77 -10.78
C ILE A 232 -3.85 -8.48 -10.01
N THR A 233 -3.98 -8.52 -8.68
CA THR A 233 -3.68 -7.37 -7.84
C THR A 233 -2.30 -7.50 -7.20
N LEU A 234 -1.60 -6.37 -7.15
CA LEU A 234 -0.30 -6.21 -6.53
C LEU A 234 -0.39 -5.12 -5.47
N GLU A 235 -0.08 -5.48 -4.22
CA GLU A 235 -0.07 -4.55 -3.09
C GLU A 235 1.34 -4.46 -2.52
N PHE A 236 1.95 -3.27 -2.53
CA PHE A 236 3.27 -3.05 -1.93
C PHE A 236 3.42 -1.61 -1.44
N LYS A 237 4.00 -1.42 -0.25
CA LYS A 237 4.27 -0.08 0.33
C LYS A 237 3.04 0.86 0.35
N GLY A 238 1.84 0.29 0.53
CA GLY A 238 0.57 1.02 0.55
C GLY A 238 0.06 1.46 -0.84
N LYS A 239 0.60 0.89 -1.92
CA LYS A 239 0.13 1.06 -3.30
C LYS A 239 -0.58 -0.19 -3.76
N LYS A 240 -1.70 -0.02 -4.45
CA LYS A 240 -2.48 -1.11 -5.03
C LYS A 240 -2.59 -0.95 -6.53
N ILE A 241 -2.07 -1.93 -7.25
CA ILE A 241 -2.06 -1.98 -8.71
C ILE A 241 -2.89 -3.18 -9.15
N MET A 242 -3.68 -3.00 -10.20
CA MET A 242 -4.38 -4.08 -10.88
C MET A 242 -3.77 -4.27 -12.26
N LEU A 243 -3.49 -5.52 -12.61
CA LEU A 243 -2.94 -5.96 -13.89
C LEU A 243 -4.02 -6.77 -14.61
N ASP A 244 -4.44 -6.25 -15.76
CA ASP A 244 -5.58 -6.73 -16.55
C ASP A 244 -6.93 -6.74 -15.82
N CYS A 245 -8.01 -6.76 -16.61
CA CYS A 245 -9.39 -6.84 -16.14
C CYS A 245 -10.28 -7.45 -17.24
N GLY A 246 -10.21 -8.77 -17.37
CA GLY A 246 -10.93 -9.51 -18.40
C GLY A 246 -12.21 -10.23 -17.96
N ILE A 247 -12.85 -10.91 -18.91
CA ILE A 247 -13.98 -11.83 -18.68
C ILE A 247 -13.60 -13.28 -18.99
N HIS A 248 -14.32 -14.23 -18.40
CA HIS A 248 -14.13 -15.65 -18.67
C HIS A 248 -15.06 -16.09 -19.83
N PRO A 249 -14.53 -16.46 -21.02
CA PRO A 249 -15.36 -16.75 -22.20
C PRO A 249 -16.28 -17.98 -22.08
N GLY A 250 -15.96 -18.90 -21.16
CA GLY A 250 -16.78 -20.08 -20.86
C GLY A 250 -17.87 -19.86 -19.80
N LEU A 251 -17.96 -18.67 -19.20
CA LEU A 251 -18.96 -18.32 -18.19
C LEU A 251 -19.88 -17.20 -18.71
N SER A 252 -20.96 -16.87 -17.99
CA SER A 252 -21.94 -15.88 -18.42
C SER A 252 -22.35 -14.95 -17.29
N GLY A 253 -22.79 -13.74 -17.65
CA GLY A 253 -23.22 -12.73 -16.69
C GLY A 253 -22.12 -12.34 -15.69
N ILE A 254 -22.50 -12.17 -14.42
CA ILE A 254 -21.58 -11.76 -13.35
C ILE A 254 -20.52 -12.82 -13.07
N ASP A 255 -20.81 -14.11 -13.28
CA ASP A 255 -19.86 -15.20 -13.01
C ASP A 255 -18.65 -15.18 -13.95
N ALA A 256 -18.78 -14.52 -15.10
CA ALA A 256 -17.67 -14.31 -16.02
C ALA A 256 -16.66 -13.25 -15.53
N LEU A 257 -17.01 -12.44 -14.53
CA LEU A 257 -16.11 -11.44 -13.96
C LEU A 257 -15.02 -12.10 -13.09
N PRO A 258 -13.89 -11.41 -12.87
CA PRO A 258 -12.95 -11.77 -11.82
C PRO A 258 -13.58 -11.60 -10.43
N PHE A 259 -12.96 -12.19 -9.40
CA PHE A 259 -13.36 -12.07 -7.99
C PHE A 259 -13.03 -10.69 -7.38
N VAL A 260 -13.53 -9.64 -8.02
CA VAL A 260 -13.35 -8.22 -7.67
C VAL A 260 -14.03 -7.83 -6.36
N ASP A 261 -14.92 -8.67 -5.83
CA ASP A 261 -15.52 -8.56 -4.50
C ASP A 261 -14.51 -8.73 -3.35
N ASN A 262 -13.32 -9.28 -3.63
CA ASN A 262 -12.23 -9.42 -2.67
C ASN A 262 -11.36 -8.17 -2.50
N ILE A 263 -11.67 -7.07 -3.21
CA ILE A 263 -10.94 -5.80 -3.15
C ILE A 263 -11.89 -4.61 -3.12
N GLU A 264 -11.38 -3.49 -2.62
CA GLU A 264 -12.07 -2.20 -2.70
C GLU A 264 -11.58 -1.46 -3.95
N ALA A 265 -12.46 -1.27 -4.93
CA ALA A 265 -12.09 -0.72 -6.24
C ALA A 265 -11.59 0.74 -6.17
N ASP A 266 -12.04 1.52 -5.18
CA ASP A 266 -11.61 2.91 -4.98
C ASP A 266 -10.22 3.05 -4.33
N GLU A 267 -9.65 1.95 -3.83
CA GLU A 267 -8.27 1.91 -3.31
C GLU A 267 -7.24 1.53 -4.40
N ILE A 268 -7.66 1.12 -5.60
CA ILE A 268 -6.74 0.80 -6.70
C ILE A 268 -6.18 2.09 -7.32
N ASP A 269 -4.87 2.29 -7.19
CA ASP A 269 -4.16 3.46 -7.71
C ASP A 269 -4.00 3.43 -9.23
N LEU A 270 -3.67 2.24 -9.76
CA LEU A 270 -3.22 2.04 -11.14
C LEU A 270 -3.80 0.74 -11.71
N LEU A 271 -4.31 0.81 -12.94
CA LEU A 271 -4.77 -0.32 -13.73
C LEU A 271 -3.98 -0.38 -15.04
N LEU A 272 -3.29 -1.48 -15.30
CA LEU A 272 -2.50 -1.67 -16.51
C LEU A 272 -3.10 -2.81 -17.34
N ILE A 273 -3.41 -2.54 -18.61
CA ILE A 273 -3.98 -3.55 -19.51
C ILE A 273 -2.93 -3.96 -20.54
N SER A 274 -2.53 -5.23 -20.52
CA SER A 274 -1.49 -5.82 -21.35
C SER A 274 -1.84 -5.79 -22.83
N HIS A 275 -3.04 -6.25 -23.19
CA HIS A 275 -3.49 -6.33 -24.58
C HIS A 275 -5.02 -6.39 -24.70
N PHE A 276 -5.52 -6.48 -25.94
CA PHE A 276 -6.93 -6.25 -26.26
C PHE A 276 -7.82 -7.51 -26.22
N HIS A 277 -7.31 -8.69 -25.87
CA HIS A 277 -8.17 -9.88 -25.82
C HIS A 277 -9.20 -9.78 -24.68
N LEU A 278 -10.36 -10.43 -24.87
CA LEU A 278 -11.51 -10.34 -23.97
C LEU A 278 -11.20 -10.81 -22.55
N ASP A 279 -10.39 -11.84 -22.42
CA ASP A 279 -9.88 -12.39 -21.18
C ASP A 279 -8.87 -11.49 -20.44
N HIS A 280 -8.43 -10.38 -21.05
CA HIS A 280 -7.56 -9.40 -20.40
C HIS A 280 -8.20 -8.00 -20.26
N CYS A 281 -9.18 -7.64 -21.10
CA CYS A 281 -9.80 -6.31 -21.06
C CYS A 281 -11.34 -6.30 -21.13
N GLY A 282 -11.99 -7.46 -21.24
CA GLY A 282 -13.44 -7.53 -21.43
C GLY A 282 -14.27 -7.07 -20.24
N ALA A 283 -13.75 -7.11 -19.01
CA ALA A 283 -14.48 -6.60 -17.84
C ALA A 283 -14.23 -5.10 -17.62
N LEU A 284 -13.35 -4.48 -18.41
CA LEU A 284 -12.89 -3.11 -18.18
C LEU A 284 -13.99 -2.05 -18.25
N PRO A 285 -14.94 -2.03 -19.21
CA PRO A 285 -16.02 -1.03 -19.21
C PRO A 285 -16.86 -1.11 -17.94
N TRP A 286 -17.17 -2.33 -17.49
CA TRP A 286 -17.89 -2.57 -16.25
C TRP A 286 -17.08 -2.06 -15.05
N PHE A 287 -15.79 -2.40 -14.97
CA PHE A 287 -14.94 -2.00 -13.85
C PHE A 287 -14.79 -0.47 -13.77
N LEU A 288 -14.55 0.21 -14.89
CA LEU A 288 -14.32 1.65 -14.93
C LEU A 288 -15.57 2.50 -14.66
N LEU A 289 -16.78 1.99 -14.94
CA LEU A 289 -18.01 2.79 -14.91
C LEU A 289 -19.03 2.32 -13.88
N LYS A 290 -19.07 1.03 -13.56
CA LYS A 290 -20.06 0.43 -12.66
C LYS A 290 -19.49 0.16 -11.25
N THR A 291 -18.23 0.49 -11.00
CA THR A 291 -17.56 0.37 -9.68
C THR A 291 -17.07 1.76 -9.20
N PRO A 292 -16.74 1.93 -7.91
CA PRO A 292 -16.22 3.20 -7.39
C PRO A 292 -14.74 3.48 -7.75
N PHE A 293 -14.16 2.77 -8.72
CA PHE A 293 -12.77 2.96 -9.17
C PHE A 293 -12.47 4.43 -9.55
N LYS A 294 -11.38 4.95 -9.01
CA LYS A 294 -10.89 6.34 -9.20
C LYS A 294 -9.42 6.42 -9.64
N GLY A 295 -8.75 5.29 -9.78
CA GLY A 295 -7.36 5.22 -10.23
C GLY A 295 -7.19 5.58 -11.70
N ARG A 296 -5.96 5.50 -12.19
CA ARG A 296 -5.62 5.74 -13.60
C ARG A 296 -5.49 4.41 -14.34
N CYS A 297 -6.00 4.34 -15.56
CA CYS A 297 -5.96 3.15 -16.41
C CYS A 297 -5.05 3.40 -17.64
N PHE A 298 -4.16 2.46 -17.97
CA PHE A 298 -3.25 2.58 -19.12
C PHE A 298 -3.32 1.39 -20.07
N MET A 299 -3.21 1.70 -21.36
CA MET A 299 -3.05 0.77 -22.47
C MET A 299 -1.96 1.29 -23.42
N THR A 300 -1.43 0.44 -24.29
CA THR A 300 -0.71 0.94 -25.47
C THR A 300 -1.68 1.59 -26.45
N HIS A 301 -1.17 2.42 -27.36
CA HIS A 301 -1.98 3.10 -28.37
C HIS A 301 -2.79 2.12 -29.24
N ALA A 302 -2.16 1.04 -29.72
CA ALA A 302 -2.82 0.04 -30.54
C ALA A 302 -3.87 -0.75 -29.75
N THR A 303 -3.56 -1.15 -28.51
CA THR A 303 -4.51 -1.83 -27.62
C THR A 303 -5.78 -1.00 -27.41
N LYS A 304 -5.66 0.29 -27.10
CA LYS A 304 -6.82 1.18 -26.91
C LYS A 304 -7.68 1.31 -28.17
N ALA A 305 -7.06 1.42 -29.35
CA ALA A 305 -7.78 1.54 -30.61
C ALA A 305 -8.55 0.26 -30.97
N ILE A 306 -7.93 -0.90 -30.76
CA ILE A 306 -8.52 -2.22 -31.06
C ILE A 306 -9.60 -2.58 -30.04
N TYR A 307 -9.36 -2.28 -28.76
CA TYR A 307 -10.30 -2.47 -27.64
C TYR A 307 -11.70 -1.96 -27.95
N ARG A 308 -11.80 -0.74 -28.51
CA ARG A 308 -13.08 -0.13 -28.89
C ARG A 308 -13.88 -0.99 -29.86
N TYR A 309 -13.23 -1.51 -30.90
CA TYR A 309 -13.94 -2.29 -31.92
C TYR A 309 -14.21 -3.71 -31.46
N LEU A 310 -13.24 -4.34 -30.79
CA LEU A 310 -13.37 -5.71 -30.31
C LEU A 310 -14.48 -5.83 -29.26
N LEU A 311 -14.56 -4.91 -28.29
CA LEU A 311 -15.66 -4.94 -27.31
C LEU A 311 -17.01 -4.58 -27.93
N ALA A 312 -17.04 -3.71 -28.95
CA ALA A 312 -18.27 -3.47 -29.70
C ALA A 312 -18.76 -4.72 -30.44
N ASP A 313 -17.86 -5.55 -30.97
CA ASP A 313 -18.22 -6.87 -31.54
C ASP A 313 -18.79 -7.79 -30.47
N TYR A 314 -18.10 -7.88 -29.32
CA TYR A 314 -18.51 -8.72 -28.22
C TYR A 314 -19.92 -8.37 -27.72
N ILE A 315 -20.23 -7.08 -27.54
CA ILE A 315 -21.58 -6.63 -27.15
C ILE A 315 -22.64 -7.06 -28.17
N LYS A 316 -22.32 -7.03 -29.48
CA LYS A 316 -23.25 -7.42 -30.55
C LYS A 316 -23.43 -8.93 -30.68
N VAL A 317 -22.33 -9.69 -30.53
CA VAL A 317 -22.31 -11.16 -30.69
C VAL A 317 -22.87 -11.86 -29.45
N SER A 318 -22.77 -11.23 -28.29
CA SER A 318 -23.37 -11.69 -27.04
C SER A 318 -24.90 -11.73 -27.15
N ASN A 319 -25.44 -12.87 -27.55
CA ASN A 319 -26.89 -13.14 -27.69
C ASN A 319 -27.59 -13.35 -26.33
N ILE A 320 -27.06 -12.69 -25.31
CA ILE A 320 -27.48 -12.79 -23.91
C ILE A 320 -28.61 -11.77 -23.71
N GLY A 321 -29.71 -12.18 -23.05
CA GLY A 321 -30.83 -11.29 -22.75
C GLY A 321 -30.37 -10.02 -22.01
N THR A 322 -31.10 -8.92 -22.19
CA THR A 322 -30.74 -7.58 -21.68
C THR A 322 -30.40 -7.53 -20.19
N GLU A 323 -30.94 -8.45 -19.38
CA GLU A 323 -30.72 -8.54 -17.94
C GLU A 323 -29.34 -9.10 -17.53
N GLN A 324 -28.66 -9.82 -18.43
CA GLN A 324 -27.36 -10.46 -18.15
C GLN A 324 -26.19 -9.74 -18.84
N MET A 325 -26.43 -8.66 -19.58
CA MET A 325 -25.37 -7.82 -20.16
C MET A 325 -24.64 -7.05 -19.06
N LEU A 326 -23.31 -7.17 -19.04
CA LEU A 326 -22.46 -6.48 -18.07
C LEU A 326 -22.40 -4.96 -18.30
N TYR A 327 -22.45 -4.52 -19.55
CA TYR A 327 -22.33 -3.12 -19.96
C TYR A 327 -22.88 -2.90 -21.38
N THR A 328 -23.15 -1.64 -21.71
CA THR A 328 -23.69 -1.22 -23.03
C THR A 328 -22.61 -0.62 -23.94
N GLU A 329 -22.91 -0.40 -25.22
CA GLU A 329 -22.00 0.30 -26.15
C GLU A 329 -21.75 1.76 -25.69
N ALA A 330 -22.73 2.40 -25.04
CA ALA A 330 -22.55 3.73 -24.45
C ALA A 330 -21.55 3.71 -23.27
N ASP A 331 -21.60 2.66 -22.45
CA ASP A 331 -20.60 2.46 -21.39
C ASP A 331 -19.20 2.22 -21.99
N LEU A 332 -19.09 1.44 -23.07
CA LEU A 332 -17.82 1.26 -23.77
C LEU A 332 -17.22 2.59 -24.24
N GLU A 333 -18.01 3.44 -24.89
CA GLU A 333 -17.55 4.76 -25.37
C GLU A 333 -17.13 5.68 -24.21
N ALA A 334 -17.91 5.72 -23.12
CA ALA A 334 -17.54 6.50 -21.93
C ALA A 334 -16.27 5.96 -21.25
N SER A 335 -16.01 4.65 -21.31
CA SER A 335 -14.78 4.05 -20.75
C SER A 335 -13.52 4.54 -21.48
N MET A 336 -13.61 4.85 -22.78
CA MET A 336 -12.48 5.29 -23.60
C MET A 336 -11.84 6.60 -23.11
N GLU A 337 -12.64 7.47 -22.49
CA GLU A 337 -12.17 8.75 -21.94
C GLU A 337 -11.33 8.57 -20.66
N LYS A 338 -11.55 7.48 -19.92
CA LYS A 338 -10.82 7.15 -18.69
C LYS A 338 -9.51 6.38 -18.93
N ILE A 339 -9.30 5.89 -20.15
CA ILE A 339 -8.12 5.08 -20.49
C ILE A 339 -7.04 6.00 -21.06
N GLU A 340 -5.88 6.04 -20.42
CA GLU A 340 -4.70 6.73 -20.91
C GLU A 340 -3.84 5.82 -21.79
N THR A 341 -2.98 6.43 -22.60
CA THR A 341 -2.08 5.69 -23.49
C THR A 341 -0.63 5.83 -23.06
N ILE A 342 0.18 4.79 -23.27
CA ILE A 342 1.63 4.77 -23.03
C ILE A 342 2.33 4.21 -24.28
N ASN A 343 3.49 4.78 -24.62
CA ASN A 343 4.35 4.22 -25.65
C ASN A 343 5.25 3.12 -25.09
N PHE A 344 5.68 2.21 -25.95
CA PHE A 344 6.74 1.26 -25.58
C PHE A 344 7.99 2.02 -25.14
N HIS A 345 8.65 1.53 -24.10
CA HIS A 345 9.89 2.10 -23.52
C HIS A 345 9.77 3.50 -22.90
N GLU A 346 8.56 4.07 -22.83
CA GLU A 346 8.29 5.31 -22.12
C GLU A 346 8.10 5.03 -20.63
N GLU A 347 8.84 5.73 -19.76
CA GLU A 347 8.67 5.65 -18.31
C GLU A 347 7.58 6.65 -17.85
N LYS A 348 6.57 6.15 -17.13
CA LYS A 348 5.55 6.96 -16.46
C LYS A 348 5.58 6.72 -14.95
N GLU A 349 5.19 7.74 -14.17
CA GLU A 349 5.04 7.64 -12.73
C GLU A 349 3.62 8.03 -12.31
N VAL A 350 2.97 7.18 -11.51
CA VAL A 350 1.67 7.44 -10.89
C VAL A 350 1.75 7.14 -9.41
N ASN A 351 1.50 8.15 -8.57
CA ASN A 351 1.50 8.01 -7.11
C ASN A 351 2.75 7.33 -6.52
N GLY A 352 3.93 7.49 -7.16
CA GLY A 352 5.18 6.86 -6.72
C GLY A 352 5.46 5.46 -7.29
N VAL A 353 4.57 4.94 -8.14
CA VAL A 353 4.78 3.71 -8.93
C VAL A 353 5.34 4.11 -10.28
N ARG A 354 6.58 3.72 -10.59
CA ARG A 354 7.17 3.91 -11.92
C ARG A 354 6.84 2.69 -12.77
N PHE A 355 6.48 2.87 -14.03
CA PHE A 355 6.21 1.76 -14.93
C PHE A 355 6.49 2.13 -16.38
N TRP A 356 6.83 1.12 -17.16
CA TRP A 356 7.03 1.18 -18.60
C TRP A 356 6.65 -0.17 -19.21
N CYS A 357 6.60 -0.25 -20.53
CA CYS A 357 6.24 -1.49 -21.20
C CYS A 357 7.15 -1.86 -22.36
N TYR A 358 7.35 -3.17 -22.52
CA TYR A 358 8.08 -3.81 -23.60
C TYR A 358 7.10 -4.48 -24.57
N ASN A 359 7.53 -4.74 -25.80
CA ASN A 359 6.71 -5.51 -26.74
C ASN A 359 6.54 -6.96 -26.26
N ALA A 360 5.31 -7.48 -26.27
CA ALA A 360 5.01 -8.87 -25.90
C ALA A 360 4.87 -9.82 -27.11
N GLY A 361 4.99 -9.32 -28.34
CA GLY A 361 4.59 -10.08 -29.52
C GLY A 361 3.09 -10.38 -29.45
N HIS A 362 2.70 -11.66 -29.55
CA HIS A 362 1.35 -12.18 -29.32
C HIS A 362 0.21 -11.55 -30.13
N VAL A 363 -0.12 -10.27 -29.94
CA VAL A 363 -1.05 -9.48 -30.77
C VAL A 363 -0.58 -8.04 -30.93
N LEU A 364 -1.11 -7.33 -31.92
CA LEU A 364 -0.72 -5.94 -32.20
C LEU A 364 -0.94 -5.01 -30.99
N GLY A 365 0.15 -4.48 -30.43
CA GLY A 365 0.11 -3.59 -29.28
C GLY A 365 0.19 -4.28 -27.92
N ALA A 366 0.33 -5.61 -27.86
CA ALA A 366 0.51 -6.34 -26.62
C ALA A 366 1.79 -5.91 -25.89
N ALA A 367 1.70 -5.81 -24.57
CA ALA A 367 2.70 -5.18 -23.73
C ALA A 367 3.01 -6.00 -22.49
N MET A 368 4.30 -6.19 -22.23
CA MET A 368 4.80 -6.66 -20.93
C MET A 368 5.10 -5.43 -20.06
N PHE A 369 4.43 -5.30 -18.92
CA PHE A 369 4.61 -4.15 -18.03
C PHE A 369 5.68 -4.43 -16.98
N MET A 370 6.68 -3.56 -16.92
CA MET A 370 7.64 -3.52 -15.82
C MET A 370 7.21 -2.42 -14.85
N LEU A 371 7.04 -2.80 -13.58
CA LEU A 371 6.71 -1.89 -12.49
C LEU A 371 7.89 -1.78 -11.53
N GLU A 372 8.15 -0.58 -11.05
CA GLU A 372 9.14 -0.33 -10.00
C GLU A 372 8.52 0.46 -8.85
N ILE A 373 8.53 -0.14 -7.66
CA ILE A 373 7.99 0.45 -6.44
C ILE A 373 9.05 0.35 -5.35
N ALA A 374 9.54 1.50 -4.86
CA ALA A 374 10.58 1.57 -3.84
C ALA A 374 11.82 0.70 -4.14
N GLY A 375 12.20 0.59 -5.42
CA GLY A 375 13.35 -0.18 -5.90
C GLY A 375 13.06 -1.63 -6.29
N VAL A 376 11.94 -2.20 -5.85
CA VAL A 376 11.51 -3.56 -6.22
C VAL A 376 10.89 -3.54 -7.62
N LYS A 377 11.37 -4.41 -8.50
CA LYS A 377 10.95 -4.51 -9.90
C LYS A 377 10.07 -5.75 -10.11
N VAL A 378 8.88 -5.55 -10.66
CA VAL A 378 7.95 -6.63 -11.01
C VAL A 378 7.66 -6.57 -12.51
N LEU A 379 7.91 -7.66 -13.22
CA LEU A 379 7.57 -7.81 -14.63
C LEU A 379 6.31 -8.65 -14.76
N TYR A 380 5.28 -8.10 -15.40
CA TYR A 380 4.08 -8.82 -15.80
C TYR A 380 4.06 -8.99 -17.32
N THR A 381 4.03 -10.24 -17.80
CA THR A 381 4.11 -10.51 -19.25
C THR A 381 2.79 -10.26 -19.97
N GLY A 382 1.65 -10.38 -19.30
CA GLY A 382 0.41 -10.71 -20.00
C GLY A 382 0.59 -11.99 -20.80
N ASP A 383 -0.02 -12.05 -21.99
CA ASP A 383 0.28 -13.08 -22.97
C ASP A 383 1.40 -12.62 -23.92
N PHE A 384 2.36 -13.51 -24.19
CA PHE A 384 3.54 -13.17 -24.98
C PHE A 384 3.99 -14.32 -25.90
N SER A 385 4.61 -13.95 -27.02
CA SER A 385 5.24 -14.89 -27.96
C SER A 385 6.69 -14.51 -28.18
N ARG A 386 7.61 -15.48 -28.11
CA ARG A 386 9.04 -15.27 -28.39
C ARG A 386 9.43 -15.64 -29.83
N GLN A 387 8.48 -16.03 -30.66
CA GLN A 387 8.68 -16.27 -32.09
C GLN A 387 8.11 -15.11 -32.92
N GLU A 388 8.90 -14.61 -33.87
CA GLU A 388 8.46 -13.63 -34.85
C GLU A 388 7.48 -14.28 -35.86
N ASP A 389 6.30 -13.68 -36.02
CA ASP A 389 5.30 -14.11 -37.00
C ASP A 389 5.41 -13.26 -38.29
N ARG A 390 4.49 -13.40 -39.26
CA ARG A 390 4.59 -12.66 -40.52
C ARG A 390 4.50 -11.15 -40.31
N HIS A 391 3.83 -10.65 -39.25
CA HIS A 391 3.59 -9.22 -39.05
C HIS A 391 4.01 -8.62 -37.70
N LEU A 392 4.15 -9.41 -36.65
CA LEU A 392 4.51 -9.01 -35.30
C LEU A 392 5.95 -9.39 -34.97
N MET A 393 6.52 -8.61 -34.07
CA MET A 393 7.82 -8.88 -33.48
C MET A 393 7.70 -9.98 -32.42
N ALA A 394 8.81 -10.65 -32.13
CA ALA A 394 8.92 -11.43 -30.90
C ALA A 394 8.89 -10.51 -29.67
N ALA A 395 8.42 -11.04 -28.54
CA ALA A 395 8.46 -10.36 -27.25
C ALA A 395 9.91 -9.97 -26.91
N GLU A 396 10.13 -8.80 -26.35
CA GLU A 396 11.48 -8.37 -25.98
C GLU A 396 11.99 -9.07 -24.70
N ILE A 397 13.30 -9.15 -24.51
CA ILE A 397 13.86 -9.52 -23.21
C ILE A 397 14.34 -8.24 -22.53
N PRO A 398 13.74 -7.86 -21.38
CA PRO A 398 14.20 -6.71 -20.63
C PRO A 398 15.69 -6.80 -20.27
N THR A 399 16.42 -5.70 -20.43
CA THR A 399 17.81 -5.59 -19.99
C THR A 399 17.93 -5.50 -18.46
N LEU A 400 16.85 -5.09 -17.80
CA LEU A 400 16.74 -5.03 -16.35
C LEU A 400 16.16 -6.34 -15.81
N GLN A 401 16.87 -6.95 -14.87
CA GLN A 401 16.40 -8.14 -14.18
C GLN A 401 15.28 -7.78 -13.18
N PRO A 402 14.11 -8.42 -13.26
CA PRO A 402 13.04 -8.22 -12.29
C PRO A 402 13.27 -9.05 -11.02
N ASP A 403 12.84 -8.54 -9.88
CA ASP A 403 12.81 -9.28 -8.62
C ASP A 403 11.65 -10.30 -8.59
N VAL A 404 10.55 -9.96 -9.26
CA VAL A 404 9.39 -10.84 -9.43
C VAL A 404 8.95 -10.89 -10.88
N LEU A 405 8.76 -12.10 -11.41
CA LEU A 405 8.20 -12.34 -12.73
C LEU A 405 6.81 -12.96 -12.60
N ILE A 406 5.77 -12.25 -13.07
CA ILE A 406 4.41 -12.78 -13.23
C ILE A 406 4.26 -13.16 -14.71
N ILE A 407 4.16 -14.46 -15.00
CA ILE A 407 4.25 -15.01 -16.36
C ILE A 407 3.06 -15.93 -16.68
N GLU A 408 2.58 -15.87 -17.92
CA GLU A 408 1.55 -16.80 -18.41
C GLU A 408 2.01 -18.26 -18.41
N SER A 409 1.09 -19.21 -18.52
CA SER A 409 1.37 -20.65 -18.47
C SER A 409 0.56 -21.45 -19.48
N THR A 410 0.03 -20.81 -20.53
CA THR A 410 -0.96 -21.38 -21.47
C THR A 410 -0.47 -22.66 -22.15
N TYR A 411 0.75 -22.65 -22.69
CA TYR A 411 1.37 -23.80 -23.38
C TYR A 411 2.70 -24.23 -22.74
N GLY A 412 2.88 -23.95 -21.44
CA GLY A 412 4.14 -24.15 -20.75
C GLY A 412 4.67 -25.60 -20.70
N THR A 413 3.87 -26.59 -21.07
CA THR A 413 4.26 -28.01 -21.11
C THR A 413 4.31 -28.57 -22.53
N HIS A 414 3.90 -27.79 -23.51
CA HIS A 414 3.90 -28.17 -24.92
C HIS A 414 5.19 -27.70 -25.60
N ILE A 415 5.42 -28.22 -26.80
CA ILE A 415 6.47 -27.78 -27.71
C ILE A 415 5.79 -27.48 -29.04
N HIS A 416 6.05 -26.30 -29.59
CA HIS A 416 5.45 -25.92 -30.87
C HIS A 416 6.12 -26.65 -32.04
N GLU A 417 5.29 -27.03 -33.02
CA GLU A 417 5.77 -27.39 -34.35
C GLU A 417 6.49 -26.18 -34.98
N LYS A 418 7.45 -26.44 -35.88
CA LYS A 418 8.09 -25.33 -36.60
C LYS A 418 7.06 -24.56 -37.38
N ARG A 419 7.21 -23.23 -37.43
CA ARG A 419 6.24 -22.35 -38.11
C ARG A 419 5.98 -22.79 -39.56
N ASP A 420 7.04 -23.09 -40.32
CA ASP A 420 6.90 -23.46 -41.73
C ASP A 420 6.17 -24.80 -41.92
N GLU A 421 6.37 -25.76 -41.01
CA GLU A 421 5.64 -27.04 -40.99
C GLU A 421 4.16 -26.83 -40.63
N ARG A 422 3.88 -25.97 -39.64
CA ARG A 422 2.53 -25.60 -39.23
C ARG A 422 1.76 -24.86 -40.33
N GLU A 423 2.41 -23.90 -41.00
CA GLU A 423 1.83 -23.17 -42.14
C GLU A 423 1.54 -24.11 -43.33
N ALA A 424 2.46 -25.04 -43.62
CA ALA A 424 2.26 -26.05 -44.65
C ALA A 424 1.10 -27.00 -44.31
N ARG A 425 1.00 -27.46 -43.05
CA ARG A 425 -0.12 -28.30 -42.60
C ARG A 425 -1.45 -27.57 -42.70
N PHE A 426 -1.50 -26.31 -42.28
CA PHE A 426 -2.69 -25.47 -42.37
C PHE A 426 -3.17 -25.27 -43.80
N THR A 427 -2.28 -24.82 -44.68
CA THR A 427 -2.62 -24.58 -46.09
C THR A 427 -2.96 -25.88 -46.82
N GLY A 428 -2.28 -26.99 -46.51
CA GLY A 428 -2.60 -28.32 -47.03
C GLY A 428 -4.02 -28.77 -46.67
N LEU A 429 -4.42 -28.67 -45.40
CA LEU A 429 -5.78 -29.03 -44.99
C LEU A 429 -6.84 -28.15 -45.65
N VAL A 430 -6.60 -26.84 -45.74
CA VAL A 430 -7.51 -25.93 -46.44
C VAL A 430 -7.67 -26.35 -47.90
N HIS A 431 -6.55 -26.66 -48.59
CA HIS A 431 -6.54 -27.14 -49.97
C HIS A 431 -7.34 -28.45 -50.10
N ASP A 432 -7.11 -29.43 -49.23
CA ASP A 432 -7.80 -30.72 -49.27
C ASP A 432 -9.33 -30.59 -49.12
N ILE A 433 -9.79 -29.70 -48.23
CA ILE A 433 -11.23 -29.44 -48.02
C ILE A 433 -11.87 -28.84 -49.27
N VAL A 434 -11.22 -27.85 -49.90
CA VAL A 434 -11.80 -27.21 -51.09
C VAL A 434 -11.70 -28.11 -52.33
N ASN A 435 -10.66 -28.93 -52.43
CA ASN A 435 -10.47 -29.88 -53.54
C ASN A 435 -11.51 -31.00 -53.54
N ARG A 436 -11.96 -31.46 -52.36
CA ARG A 436 -13.11 -32.39 -52.25
C ARG A 436 -14.48 -31.72 -52.44
N GLY A 437 -14.50 -30.44 -52.79
CA GLY A 437 -15.70 -29.65 -53.05
C GLY A 437 -16.47 -29.23 -51.79
N GLY A 438 -15.80 -29.19 -50.63
CA GLY A 438 -16.38 -28.77 -49.36
C GLY A 438 -16.16 -27.30 -49.03
N ARG A 439 -16.82 -26.84 -47.97
CA ARG A 439 -16.55 -25.54 -47.33
C ARG A 439 -15.59 -25.70 -46.16
N CYS A 440 -14.61 -24.80 -46.09
CA CYS A 440 -13.67 -24.72 -44.98
C CYS A 440 -14.07 -23.58 -44.04
N LEU A 441 -14.49 -23.91 -42.82
CA LEU A 441 -14.77 -22.94 -41.77
C LEU A 441 -13.53 -22.75 -40.89
N ILE A 442 -13.12 -21.50 -40.67
CA ILE A 442 -12.03 -21.15 -39.77
C ILE A 442 -12.58 -20.17 -38.73
N PRO A 443 -13.07 -20.65 -37.57
CA PRO A 443 -13.60 -19.78 -36.55
C PRO A 443 -12.46 -19.01 -35.86
N VAL A 444 -12.48 -17.69 -35.95
CA VAL A 444 -11.46 -16.80 -35.38
C VAL A 444 -12.07 -15.48 -34.92
N PHE A 445 -11.48 -14.82 -33.93
CA PHE A 445 -11.85 -13.45 -33.61
C PHE A 445 -11.46 -12.50 -34.74
N ALA A 446 -12.25 -11.43 -34.94
CA ALA A 446 -12.02 -10.47 -36.02
C ALA A 446 -10.66 -9.74 -35.93
N LEU A 447 -10.07 -9.69 -34.74
CA LEU A 447 -8.83 -8.98 -34.45
C LEU A 447 -7.88 -9.91 -33.69
N GLY A 448 -6.60 -9.93 -34.08
CA GLY A 448 -5.57 -10.77 -33.49
C GLY A 448 -5.04 -11.78 -34.50
N ARG A 449 -5.17 -13.07 -34.20
CA ARG A 449 -4.61 -14.15 -35.05
C ARG A 449 -5.24 -14.26 -36.44
N ALA A 450 -6.44 -13.74 -36.64
CA ALA A 450 -7.06 -13.70 -37.97
C ALA A 450 -6.18 -13.01 -39.00
N GLN A 451 -5.49 -11.92 -38.63
CA GLN A 451 -4.62 -11.20 -39.55
C GLN A 451 -3.43 -12.03 -40.02
N GLU A 452 -2.88 -12.90 -39.17
CA GLU A 452 -1.81 -13.82 -39.55
C GLU A 452 -2.31 -14.87 -40.55
N LEU A 453 -3.47 -15.48 -40.28
CA LEU A 453 -4.06 -16.49 -41.16
C LEU A 453 -4.45 -15.90 -42.52
N LEU A 454 -4.95 -14.66 -42.55
CA LEU A 454 -5.25 -13.94 -43.80
C LEU A 454 -3.99 -13.74 -44.65
N LEU A 455 -2.86 -13.38 -44.03
CA LEU A 455 -1.57 -13.24 -44.73
C LEU A 455 -1.07 -14.58 -45.30
N ILE A 456 -1.23 -15.67 -44.55
CA ILE A 456 -0.86 -17.02 -44.99
C ILE A 456 -1.72 -17.45 -46.19
N LEU A 457 -3.04 -17.26 -46.09
CA LEU A 457 -3.97 -17.66 -47.16
C LEU A 457 -3.80 -16.83 -48.43
N ASP A 458 -3.64 -15.50 -48.34
CA ASP A 458 -3.46 -14.64 -49.53
C ASP A 458 -2.14 -14.95 -50.26
N GLU A 459 -1.07 -15.24 -49.51
CA GLU A 459 0.20 -15.71 -50.10
C GLU A 459 0.07 -17.10 -50.72
N TYR A 460 -0.62 -18.02 -50.05
CA TYR A 460 -0.84 -19.37 -50.58
C TYR A 460 -1.67 -19.34 -51.87
N TRP A 461 -2.76 -18.58 -51.91
CA TRP A 461 -3.58 -18.40 -53.12
C TRP A 461 -2.78 -17.75 -54.26
N SER A 462 -1.96 -16.74 -53.95
CA SER A 462 -1.10 -16.10 -54.96
C SER A 462 -0.13 -17.08 -55.65
N ASN A 463 0.24 -18.16 -54.95
CA ASN A 463 1.17 -19.18 -55.45
C ASN A 463 0.47 -20.38 -56.12
N HIS A 464 -0.86 -20.48 -56.05
CA HIS A 464 -1.64 -21.62 -56.53
C HIS A 464 -2.78 -21.15 -57.46
N PRO A 465 -2.50 -20.90 -58.75
CA PRO A 465 -3.48 -20.37 -59.71
C PRO A 465 -4.74 -21.23 -59.86
N GLU A 466 -4.65 -22.53 -59.60
CA GLU A 466 -5.77 -23.48 -59.61
C GLU A 466 -6.83 -23.18 -58.54
N LEU A 467 -6.49 -22.42 -57.49
CA LEU A 467 -7.41 -22.02 -56.42
C LEU A 467 -8.07 -20.66 -56.66
N HIS A 468 -7.70 -19.93 -57.73
CA HIS A 468 -8.18 -18.55 -57.96
C HIS A 468 -9.70 -18.44 -58.14
N ASP A 469 -10.36 -19.50 -58.59
CA ASP A 469 -11.82 -19.53 -58.74
C ASP A 469 -12.55 -19.81 -57.40
N ILE A 470 -11.82 -20.20 -56.36
CA ILE A 470 -12.36 -20.54 -55.04
C ILE A 470 -12.22 -19.31 -54.12
N PRO A 471 -13.34 -18.73 -53.65
CA PRO A 471 -13.30 -17.51 -52.87
C PRO A 471 -12.89 -17.75 -51.41
N ILE A 472 -12.11 -16.81 -50.87
CA ILE A 472 -11.86 -16.68 -49.43
C ILE A 472 -12.66 -15.49 -48.90
N TYR A 473 -13.51 -15.74 -47.91
CA TYR A 473 -14.29 -14.72 -47.25
C TYR A 473 -13.79 -14.45 -45.84
N TYR A 474 -13.54 -13.18 -45.54
CA TYR A 474 -13.36 -12.70 -44.19
C TYR A 474 -14.68 -12.13 -43.68
N ALA A 475 -15.38 -12.92 -42.87
CA ALA A 475 -16.74 -12.68 -42.44
C ALA A 475 -16.78 -11.99 -41.08
N SER A 476 -16.72 -10.66 -41.11
CA SER A 476 -16.89 -9.83 -39.91
C SER A 476 -17.48 -8.47 -40.28
N SER A 477 -18.50 -8.05 -39.52
CA SER A 477 -19.10 -6.72 -39.64
C SER A 477 -18.11 -5.58 -39.37
N LEU A 478 -17.00 -5.89 -38.67
CA LEU A 478 -15.94 -4.97 -38.30
C LEU A 478 -14.69 -5.09 -39.17
N ALA A 479 -14.63 -6.05 -40.10
CA ALA A 479 -13.46 -6.35 -40.92
C ALA A 479 -12.77 -5.09 -41.49
N LYS A 480 -13.55 -4.23 -42.15
CA LYS A 480 -13.04 -2.98 -42.76
C LYS A 480 -12.44 -2.01 -41.75
N LYS A 481 -13.07 -1.86 -40.57
CA LYS A 481 -12.58 -0.97 -39.50
C LYS A 481 -11.32 -1.54 -38.85
N CYS A 482 -11.32 -2.85 -38.61
CA CYS A 482 -10.18 -3.59 -38.06
C CYS A 482 -8.93 -3.43 -38.93
N MET A 483 -9.08 -3.56 -40.25
CA MET A 483 -7.95 -3.42 -41.18
C MET A 483 -7.39 -1.99 -41.17
N ALA A 484 -8.24 -0.96 -41.08
CA ALA A 484 -7.77 0.42 -40.97
C ALA A 484 -6.93 0.66 -39.70
N VAL A 485 -7.28 0.03 -38.57
CA VAL A 485 -6.49 0.11 -37.34
C VAL A 485 -5.14 -0.56 -37.52
N TYR A 486 -5.09 -1.78 -38.08
CA TYR A 486 -3.83 -2.48 -38.37
C TYR A 486 -2.92 -1.66 -39.28
N GLN A 487 -3.48 -1.04 -40.33
CA GLN A 487 -2.74 -0.16 -41.23
C GLN A 487 -2.28 1.14 -40.57
N THR A 488 -2.95 1.62 -39.52
CA THR A 488 -2.52 2.83 -38.79
C THR A 488 -1.31 2.54 -37.89
N TYR A 489 -1.25 1.35 -37.28
CA TYR A 489 -0.22 0.97 -36.31
C TYR A 489 0.89 0.10 -36.88
N ILE A 490 1.23 0.26 -38.18
CA ILE A 490 2.36 -0.43 -38.83
C ILE A 490 3.69 -0.21 -38.08
N ASN A 491 3.85 0.94 -37.41
CA ASN A 491 5.05 1.22 -36.63
C ASN A 491 5.26 0.24 -35.46
N ALA A 492 4.22 -0.44 -35.00
CA ALA A 492 4.27 -1.47 -33.95
C ALA A 492 4.46 -2.90 -34.51
N MET A 493 4.59 -3.06 -35.83
CA MET A 493 4.83 -4.33 -36.52
C MET A 493 6.32 -4.61 -36.72
N ASN A 494 6.64 -5.82 -37.18
CA ASN A 494 8.02 -6.22 -37.45
C ASN A 494 8.68 -5.41 -38.58
N GLU A 495 10.00 -5.51 -38.70
CA GLU A 495 10.73 -4.79 -39.75
C GLU A 495 10.35 -5.25 -41.16
N LYS A 496 9.97 -6.52 -41.33
CA LYS A 496 9.58 -7.08 -42.64
C LYS A 496 8.38 -6.33 -43.22
N ILE A 497 7.30 -6.18 -42.44
CA ILE A 497 6.11 -5.42 -42.86
C ILE A 497 6.43 -3.94 -43.02
N ARG A 498 7.19 -3.33 -42.10
CA ARG A 498 7.58 -1.92 -42.18
C ARG A 498 8.36 -1.59 -43.46
N ARG A 499 9.17 -2.52 -43.98
CA ARG A 499 9.86 -2.37 -45.27
C ARG A 499 8.94 -2.68 -46.44
N GLN A 500 8.12 -3.73 -46.34
CA GLN A 500 7.22 -4.16 -47.42
C GLN A 500 6.16 -3.11 -47.75
N ILE A 501 5.62 -2.40 -46.74
CA ILE A 501 4.56 -1.41 -46.92
C ILE A 501 4.94 -0.27 -47.89
N ALA A 502 6.24 0.05 -48.00
CA ALA A 502 6.73 1.07 -48.93
C ALA A 502 6.61 0.64 -50.40
N ILE A 503 6.47 -0.66 -50.66
CA ILE A 503 6.34 -1.26 -52.00
C ILE A 503 4.88 -1.69 -52.23
N ASN A 504 4.33 -2.49 -51.32
CA ASN A 504 2.98 -3.02 -51.38
C ASN A 504 2.46 -3.27 -49.95
N ASN A 505 1.22 -2.88 -49.67
CA ASN A 505 0.61 -3.10 -48.36
C ASN A 505 0.06 -4.54 -48.27
N PRO A 506 0.64 -5.43 -47.44
CA PRO A 506 0.22 -6.82 -47.35
C PRO A 506 -1.15 -7.03 -46.68
N PHE A 507 -1.70 -6.00 -46.04
CA PHE A 507 -3.08 -6.03 -45.51
C PHE A 507 -4.14 -5.58 -46.54
N VAL A 508 -3.72 -5.30 -47.78
CA VAL A 508 -4.62 -5.14 -48.93
C VAL A 508 -4.60 -6.45 -49.70
N PHE A 509 -5.43 -7.39 -49.24
CA PHE A 509 -5.50 -8.75 -49.78
C PHE A 509 -6.06 -8.76 -51.21
N LYS A 510 -5.52 -9.63 -52.06
CA LYS A 510 -5.91 -9.76 -53.46
C LYS A 510 -6.96 -10.84 -53.67
N HIS A 511 -6.89 -11.91 -52.87
CA HIS A 511 -7.71 -13.10 -53.02
C HIS A 511 -8.79 -13.21 -51.93
N ILE A 512 -8.86 -12.23 -51.02
CA ILE A 512 -9.76 -12.26 -49.87
C ILE A 512 -10.80 -11.14 -49.97
N SER A 513 -12.07 -11.52 -49.86
CA SER A 513 -13.21 -10.61 -49.89
C SER A 513 -13.86 -10.47 -48.51
N ASN A 514 -14.34 -9.27 -48.17
CA ASN A 514 -15.06 -9.07 -46.92
C ASN A 514 -16.52 -9.52 -47.06
N LEU A 515 -17.01 -10.27 -46.08
CA LEU A 515 -18.42 -10.67 -45.98
C LEU A 515 -19.06 -10.02 -44.75
N LYS A 516 -20.20 -9.34 -44.93
CA LYS A 516 -20.86 -8.60 -43.85
C LYS A 516 -21.85 -9.45 -43.04
N SER A 517 -22.64 -10.26 -43.72
CA SER A 517 -23.65 -11.15 -43.14
C SER A 517 -23.87 -12.35 -44.07
N ILE A 518 -24.54 -13.37 -43.55
CA ILE A 518 -24.94 -14.56 -44.31
C ILE A 518 -25.90 -14.22 -45.46
N ASP A 519 -26.69 -13.14 -45.36
CA ASP A 519 -27.61 -12.70 -46.42
C ASP A 519 -26.90 -12.23 -47.69
N HIS A 520 -25.61 -11.89 -47.58
CA HIS A 520 -24.76 -11.47 -48.70
C HIS A 520 -23.84 -12.60 -49.17
N PHE A 521 -24.08 -13.83 -48.71
CA PHE A 521 -23.29 -15.00 -49.01
C PHE A 521 -24.11 -15.98 -49.85
N ASP A 522 -23.78 -16.07 -51.14
CA ASP A 522 -24.29 -17.12 -52.00
C ASP A 522 -23.45 -18.39 -51.77
N ASP A 523 -23.97 -19.34 -50.99
CA ASP A 523 -23.27 -20.58 -50.63
C ASP A 523 -23.23 -21.60 -51.80
N ILE A 524 -22.49 -21.25 -52.85
CA ILE A 524 -22.37 -22.03 -54.09
C ILE A 524 -20.92 -22.52 -54.26
N GLY A 525 -20.75 -23.84 -54.23
CA GLY A 525 -19.44 -24.48 -54.45
C GLY A 525 -18.50 -24.44 -53.25
N PRO A 526 -17.23 -24.85 -53.43
CA PRO A 526 -16.22 -24.79 -52.37
C PRO A 526 -15.86 -23.34 -52.05
N CYS A 527 -15.65 -23.05 -50.77
CA CYS A 527 -15.17 -21.75 -50.31
C CYS A 527 -14.45 -21.87 -48.96
N VAL A 528 -13.69 -20.84 -48.61
CA VAL A 528 -13.06 -20.70 -47.29
C VAL A 528 -13.69 -19.51 -46.58
N VAL A 529 -14.20 -19.71 -45.36
CA VAL A 529 -14.80 -18.63 -44.57
C VAL A 529 -14.15 -18.52 -43.20
N MET A 530 -13.56 -17.36 -42.94
CA MET A 530 -13.06 -16.97 -41.62
C MET A 530 -14.12 -16.13 -40.91
N ALA A 531 -14.70 -16.64 -39.81
CA ALA A 531 -15.84 -16.01 -39.14
C ALA A 531 -15.65 -15.88 -37.63
N SER A 532 -16.20 -14.82 -37.03
CA SER A 532 -16.22 -14.60 -35.58
C SER A 532 -17.50 -15.14 -34.92
N PRO A 533 -17.44 -15.53 -33.63
CA PRO A 533 -16.28 -15.62 -32.73
C PRO A 533 -15.48 -16.93 -32.88
N GLY A 534 -14.23 -16.93 -32.40
CA GLY A 534 -13.33 -18.09 -32.53
C GLY A 534 -13.77 -19.35 -31.77
N MET A 535 -14.50 -19.20 -30.67
CA MET A 535 -14.94 -20.33 -29.82
C MET A 535 -16.37 -20.82 -30.15
N MET A 536 -17.04 -20.21 -31.15
CA MET A 536 -18.34 -20.60 -31.70
C MET A 536 -19.51 -20.69 -30.69
N GLN A 537 -19.51 -19.82 -29.67
CA GLN A 537 -20.60 -19.79 -28.69
C GLN A 537 -21.92 -19.26 -29.29
N SER A 538 -21.83 -18.28 -30.17
CA SER A 538 -22.93 -17.62 -30.87
C SER A 538 -22.42 -16.97 -32.17
N GLY A 539 -23.27 -16.25 -32.90
CA GLY A 539 -22.87 -15.44 -34.05
C GLY A 539 -22.57 -16.24 -35.32
N LEU A 540 -21.92 -15.59 -36.29
CA LEU A 540 -21.81 -16.11 -37.65
C LEU A 540 -20.98 -17.40 -37.74
N SER A 541 -19.90 -17.54 -36.96
CA SER A 541 -19.14 -18.80 -36.97
C SER A 541 -19.98 -19.99 -36.49
N ARG A 542 -20.89 -19.76 -35.53
CA ARG A 542 -21.81 -20.78 -35.02
C ARG A 542 -22.90 -21.12 -36.06
N GLU A 543 -23.49 -20.11 -36.69
CA GLU A 543 -24.52 -20.31 -37.72
C GLU A 543 -23.98 -21.08 -38.94
N LEU A 544 -22.78 -20.74 -39.41
CA LEU A 544 -22.11 -21.46 -40.50
C LEU A 544 -21.75 -22.89 -40.09
N PHE A 545 -21.25 -23.08 -38.86
CA PHE A 545 -20.95 -24.41 -38.34
C PHE A 545 -22.20 -25.31 -38.33
N GLU A 546 -23.33 -24.83 -37.79
CA GLU A 546 -24.59 -25.57 -37.77
C GLU A 546 -25.08 -25.91 -39.19
N SER A 547 -24.91 -24.98 -40.13
CA SER A 547 -25.30 -25.17 -41.54
C SER A 547 -24.42 -26.20 -42.27
N TRP A 548 -23.15 -26.33 -41.89
CA TRP A 548 -22.16 -27.12 -42.62
C TRP A 548 -21.78 -28.45 -41.95
N CYS A 549 -22.06 -28.62 -40.65
CA CYS A 549 -21.59 -29.78 -39.88
C CYS A 549 -22.11 -31.14 -40.35
N THR A 550 -23.23 -31.16 -41.07
CA THR A 550 -23.90 -32.40 -41.50
C THR A 550 -23.36 -32.97 -42.82
N ASP A 551 -22.49 -32.25 -43.55
CA ASP A 551 -21.87 -32.72 -44.79
C ASP A 551 -20.39 -33.08 -44.56
N SER A 552 -20.04 -34.34 -44.87
CA SER A 552 -18.69 -34.88 -44.71
C SER A 552 -17.65 -34.27 -45.64
N LYS A 553 -18.06 -33.54 -46.68
CA LYS A 553 -17.13 -32.79 -47.53
C LYS A 553 -16.58 -31.56 -46.82
N ASN A 554 -17.32 -30.98 -45.88
CA ASN A 554 -16.92 -29.76 -45.20
C ASN A 554 -15.83 -30.05 -44.15
N GLY A 555 -15.16 -29.01 -43.68
CA GLY A 555 -14.16 -29.10 -42.62
C GLY A 555 -14.10 -27.82 -41.79
N VAL A 556 -13.79 -27.96 -40.50
CA VAL A 556 -13.59 -26.85 -39.57
C VAL A 556 -12.18 -26.93 -39.02
N ILE A 557 -11.43 -25.82 -39.11
CA ILE A 557 -10.06 -25.73 -38.61
C ILE A 557 -10.02 -24.78 -37.43
N ILE A 558 -9.84 -25.33 -36.24
CA ILE A 558 -9.70 -24.58 -35.00
C ILE A 558 -8.25 -24.10 -34.86
N ALA A 559 -8.07 -22.78 -34.96
CA ALA A 559 -6.75 -22.16 -35.01
C ALA A 559 -6.25 -21.56 -33.68
N GLY A 560 -7.13 -21.37 -32.69
CA GLY A 560 -6.82 -20.74 -31.41
C GLY A 560 -7.01 -21.66 -30.21
N TYR A 561 -6.56 -21.23 -29.02
CA TYR A 561 -6.82 -21.95 -27.77
C TYR A 561 -8.33 -21.97 -27.48
N CYS A 562 -8.84 -23.12 -27.06
CA CYS A 562 -10.25 -23.28 -26.71
C CYS A 562 -10.40 -23.46 -25.21
N VAL A 563 -11.12 -22.51 -24.59
CA VAL A 563 -11.44 -22.56 -23.16
C VAL A 563 -12.50 -23.64 -22.91
N GLU A 564 -12.41 -24.32 -21.77
CA GLU A 564 -13.40 -25.29 -21.32
C GLU A 564 -14.81 -24.67 -21.23
N GLY A 565 -15.83 -25.45 -21.57
CA GLY A 565 -17.22 -24.97 -21.65
C GLY A 565 -17.60 -24.27 -22.97
N THR A 566 -16.75 -24.34 -24.00
CA THR A 566 -17.03 -23.79 -25.34
C THR A 566 -17.35 -24.87 -26.37
N LEU A 567 -18.15 -24.52 -27.40
CA LEU A 567 -18.43 -25.44 -28.50
C LEU A 567 -17.13 -25.87 -29.20
N ALA A 568 -16.22 -24.93 -29.46
CA ALA A 568 -14.93 -25.24 -30.07
C ALA A 568 -14.14 -26.30 -29.28
N LYS A 569 -14.13 -26.23 -27.94
CA LYS A 569 -13.50 -27.26 -27.11
C LYS A 569 -14.24 -28.59 -27.16
N HIS A 570 -15.57 -28.57 -27.18
CA HIS A 570 -16.39 -29.78 -27.22
C HIS A 570 -16.20 -30.59 -28.51
N ILE A 571 -16.17 -29.94 -29.68
CA ILE A 571 -16.07 -30.65 -30.96
C ILE A 571 -14.71 -31.31 -31.20
N LEU A 572 -13.65 -30.88 -30.48
CA LEU A 572 -12.34 -31.54 -30.51
C LEU A 572 -12.37 -32.95 -29.91
N SER A 573 -13.42 -33.30 -29.16
CA SER A 573 -13.65 -34.68 -28.68
C SER A 573 -14.37 -35.57 -29.69
N GLU A 574 -14.67 -35.05 -30.89
CA GLU A 574 -15.39 -35.74 -31.98
C GLU A 574 -16.72 -36.37 -31.54
N PRO A 575 -17.67 -35.58 -30.99
CA PRO A 575 -18.98 -36.11 -30.61
C PRO A 575 -19.79 -36.54 -31.83
N GLU A 576 -20.64 -37.57 -31.70
CA GLU A 576 -21.52 -38.03 -32.80
C GLU A 576 -22.56 -36.97 -33.20
N GLU A 577 -23.05 -36.20 -32.23
CA GLU A 577 -24.06 -35.16 -32.41
C GLU A 577 -23.67 -33.88 -31.65
N ILE A 578 -24.04 -32.73 -32.20
CA ILE A 578 -23.92 -31.41 -31.57
C ILE A 578 -25.30 -30.81 -31.33
N ALA A 579 -25.45 -30.05 -30.25
CA ALA A 579 -26.67 -29.29 -29.96
C ALA A 579 -26.61 -27.91 -30.63
N THR A 580 -27.65 -27.53 -31.37
CA THR A 580 -27.80 -26.21 -31.97
C THR A 580 -28.17 -25.17 -30.92
N MET A 581 -28.08 -23.89 -31.27
CA MET A 581 -28.56 -22.79 -30.43
C MET A 581 -30.08 -22.89 -30.14
N THR A 582 -30.85 -23.50 -31.03
CA THR A 582 -32.30 -23.76 -30.86
C THR A 582 -32.61 -25.05 -30.07
N GLY A 583 -31.58 -25.82 -29.70
CA GLY A 583 -31.71 -27.07 -28.95
C GLY A 583 -31.94 -28.32 -29.82
N GLN A 584 -31.94 -28.19 -31.14
CA GLN A 584 -31.97 -29.34 -32.06
C GLN A 584 -30.62 -30.08 -32.01
N LYS A 585 -30.62 -31.39 -32.27
CA LYS A 585 -29.39 -32.16 -32.43
C LYS A 585 -29.07 -32.34 -33.91
N LEU A 586 -27.81 -32.08 -34.29
CA LEU A 586 -27.29 -32.28 -35.64
C LEU A 586 -26.14 -33.30 -35.61
N PRO A 587 -26.06 -34.22 -36.59
CA PRO A 587 -24.94 -35.14 -36.68
C PRO A 587 -23.66 -34.41 -37.11
N LEU A 588 -22.55 -34.63 -36.42
CA LEU A 588 -21.25 -34.07 -36.78
C LEU A 588 -20.55 -35.00 -37.79
N LYS A 589 -20.56 -34.62 -39.07
CA LYS A 589 -19.92 -35.38 -40.16
C LYS A 589 -18.74 -34.66 -40.80
N MET A 590 -18.68 -33.33 -40.71
CA MET A 590 -17.55 -32.54 -41.22
C MET A 590 -16.25 -32.90 -40.49
N SER A 591 -15.10 -32.74 -41.15
CA SER A 591 -13.81 -32.93 -40.47
C SER A 591 -13.56 -31.83 -39.43
N VAL A 592 -12.98 -32.19 -38.29
CA VAL A 592 -12.60 -31.26 -37.23
C VAL A 592 -11.09 -31.35 -37.03
N ASP A 593 -10.39 -30.27 -37.35
CA ASP A 593 -8.93 -30.23 -37.32
C ASP A 593 -8.45 -29.13 -36.37
N TYR A 594 -7.40 -29.42 -35.60
CA TYR A 594 -6.78 -28.46 -34.68
C TYR A 594 -5.34 -28.14 -35.10
N ILE A 595 -5.10 -26.85 -35.39
CA ILE A 595 -3.77 -26.33 -35.71
C ILE A 595 -3.55 -25.07 -34.90
N SER A 596 -2.75 -25.17 -33.84
CA SER A 596 -2.55 -24.02 -32.94
C SER A 596 -1.69 -22.94 -33.59
N PHE A 597 -2.34 -21.84 -33.98
CA PHE A 597 -1.74 -20.53 -34.24
C PHE A 597 -1.87 -19.60 -33.03
N SER A 598 -2.16 -20.17 -31.84
CA SER A 598 -2.17 -19.43 -30.60
C SER A 598 -0.74 -18.94 -30.34
N ALA A 599 -0.52 -17.62 -30.41
CA ALA A 599 0.80 -17.02 -30.33
C ALA A 599 1.27 -16.89 -28.88
N HIS A 600 1.34 -18.00 -28.16
CA HIS A 600 1.88 -18.08 -26.80
C HIS A 600 3.22 -18.80 -26.82
N THR A 601 4.02 -18.56 -25.80
CA THR A 601 5.26 -19.31 -25.60
C THR A 601 5.02 -20.78 -25.29
N ASP A 602 5.89 -21.64 -25.81
CA ASP A 602 5.99 -23.05 -25.40
C ASP A 602 6.95 -23.22 -24.22
N TYR A 603 7.19 -24.46 -23.77
CA TYR A 603 8.12 -24.74 -22.68
C TYR A 603 9.54 -24.20 -22.95
N GLN A 604 10.06 -24.40 -24.17
CA GLN A 604 11.43 -24.00 -24.51
C GLN A 604 11.59 -22.48 -24.46
N GLN A 605 10.63 -21.75 -25.03
CA GLN A 605 10.62 -20.29 -25.04
C GLN A 605 10.43 -19.72 -23.63
N THR A 606 9.54 -20.33 -22.82
CA THR A 606 9.30 -19.94 -21.43
C THR A 606 10.55 -20.16 -20.57
N SER A 607 11.15 -21.35 -20.67
CA SER A 607 12.37 -21.72 -19.96
C SER A 607 13.54 -20.82 -20.36
N GLU A 608 13.74 -20.55 -21.65
CA GLU A 608 14.77 -19.62 -22.14
C GLU A 608 14.58 -18.21 -21.57
N PHE A 609 13.33 -17.70 -21.58
CA PHE A 609 13.02 -16.38 -21.04
C PHE A 609 13.35 -16.26 -19.55
N ILE A 610 12.95 -17.27 -18.75
CA ILE A 610 13.28 -17.35 -17.32
C ILE A 610 14.80 -17.45 -17.11
N ARG A 611 15.50 -18.24 -17.91
CA ARG A 611 16.95 -18.46 -17.79
C ARG A 611 17.78 -17.22 -18.03
N ILE A 612 17.31 -16.35 -18.93
CA ILE A 612 18.00 -15.08 -19.22
C ILE A 612 17.71 -14.04 -18.13
N LEU A 613 16.48 -13.97 -17.63
CA LEU A 613 16.08 -12.99 -16.61
C LEU A 613 16.49 -13.37 -15.17
N LYS A 614 16.55 -14.67 -14.86
CA LYS A 614 16.83 -15.26 -13.54
C LYS A 614 16.10 -14.57 -12.37
N PRO A 615 14.77 -14.39 -12.44
CA PRO A 615 14.02 -13.75 -11.36
C PRO A 615 14.00 -14.62 -10.09
N PRO A 616 14.27 -14.06 -8.90
CA PRO A 616 14.20 -14.80 -7.64
C PRO A 616 12.82 -15.42 -7.35
N HIS A 617 11.74 -14.74 -7.76
CA HIS A 617 10.37 -15.22 -7.57
C HIS A 617 9.60 -15.23 -8.90
N ILE A 618 8.94 -16.35 -9.20
CA ILE A 618 8.12 -16.54 -10.40
C ILE A 618 6.69 -16.87 -9.98
N VAL A 619 5.71 -16.11 -10.47
CA VAL A 619 4.28 -16.34 -10.24
C VAL A 619 3.63 -16.74 -11.56
N LEU A 620 3.25 -18.01 -11.66
CA LEU A 620 2.53 -18.57 -12.79
C LEU A 620 1.05 -18.19 -12.73
N VAL A 621 0.54 -17.63 -13.83
CA VAL A 621 -0.87 -17.28 -14.05
C VAL A 621 -1.27 -17.70 -15.46
N HIS A 622 -2.56 -17.55 -15.81
CA HIS A 622 -3.06 -17.75 -17.17
C HIS A 622 -2.67 -19.11 -17.76
N GLY A 623 -3.21 -20.18 -17.18
CA GLY A 623 -2.91 -21.55 -17.57
C GLY A 623 -3.82 -22.54 -16.87
N GLU A 624 -4.12 -23.66 -17.52
CA GLU A 624 -4.92 -24.73 -16.91
C GLU A 624 -4.19 -25.32 -15.69
N GLN A 625 -4.95 -25.71 -14.66
CA GLN A 625 -4.42 -26.11 -13.35
C GLN A 625 -3.34 -27.20 -13.42
N ASN A 626 -3.57 -28.26 -14.21
CA ASN A 626 -2.66 -29.40 -14.31
C ASN A 626 -1.42 -29.04 -15.12
N GLU A 627 -1.58 -28.38 -16.27
CA GLU A 627 -0.44 -27.96 -17.10
C GLU A 627 0.43 -26.92 -16.39
N MET A 628 -0.17 -25.97 -15.67
CA MET A 628 0.56 -25.02 -14.81
C MET A 628 1.33 -25.73 -13.69
N GLY A 629 0.74 -26.78 -13.10
CA GLY A 629 1.42 -27.62 -12.10
C GLY A 629 2.63 -28.36 -12.65
N ARG A 630 2.53 -28.88 -13.89
CA ARG A 630 3.64 -29.52 -14.59
C ARG A 630 4.74 -28.54 -14.98
N LEU A 631 4.39 -27.35 -15.48
CA LEU A 631 5.34 -26.27 -15.77
C LEU A 631 6.14 -25.90 -14.52
N LYS A 632 5.46 -25.69 -13.39
CA LYS A 632 6.11 -25.42 -12.10
C LYS A 632 7.13 -26.50 -11.73
N ALA A 633 6.74 -27.77 -11.82
CA ALA A 633 7.64 -28.88 -11.49
C ALA A 633 8.85 -28.95 -12.44
N ALA A 634 8.66 -28.65 -13.74
CA ALA A 634 9.73 -28.62 -14.73
C ALA A 634 10.72 -27.48 -14.46
N ILE A 635 10.25 -26.28 -14.13
CA ILE A 635 11.12 -25.14 -13.79
C ILE A 635 11.89 -25.43 -12.50
N ILE A 636 11.25 -25.91 -11.44
CA ILE A 636 11.95 -26.24 -10.18
C ILE A 636 13.08 -27.25 -10.45
N ARG A 637 12.80 -28.30 -11.22
CA ARG A 637 13.79 -29.31 -11.57
C ARG A 637 14.94 -28.77 -12.43
N GLU A 638 14.70 -27.76 -13.27
CA GLU A 638 15.75 -27.12 -14.09
C GLU A 638 16.79 -26.39 -13.24
N TYR A 639 16.40 -25.85 -12.07
CA TYR A 639 17.26 -25.04 -11.21
C TYR A 639 17.66 -25.71 -9.88
N GLU A 640 17.13 -26.90 -9.55
CA GLU A 640 17.39 -27.58 -8.27
C GLU A 640 18.88 -27.93 -8.06
N ASP A 641 19.61 -28.19 -9.13
CA ASP A 641 21.04 -28.55 -9.11
C ASP A 641 21.98 -27.33 -9.29
N ASP A 642 21.46 -26.12 -9.53
CA ASP A 642 22.27 -24.90 -9.73
C ASP A 642 22.42 -24.13 -8.39
N PRO A 643 23.59 -24.20 -7.72
CA PRO A 643 23.78 -23.54 -6.43
C PRO A 643 23.84 -22.01 -6.52
N ASP A 644 24.06 -21.46 -7.72
CA ASP A 644 24.22 -20.02 -7.95
C ASP A 644 22.88 -19.33 -8.28
N VAL A 645 21.81 -20.09 -8.49
CA VAL A 645 20.50 -19.58 -8.94
C VAL A 645 19.39 -20.07 -8.01
N HIS A 646 18.91 -19.20 -7.13
CA HIS A 646 17.77 -19.50 -6.26
C HIS A 646 16.48 -18.92 -6.85
N ILE A 647 15.59 -19.79 -7.35
CA ILE A 647 14.29 -19.42 -7.92
C ILE A 647 13.17 -20.11 -7.14
N GLU A 648 12.19 -19.32 -6.70
CA GLU A 648 10.96 -19.82 -6.10
C GLU A 648 9.78 -19.68 -7.06
N VAL A 649 9.09 -20.79 -7.34
CA VAL A 649 7.97 -20.84 -8.30
C VAL A 649 6.63 -21.02 -7.59
N TYR A 650 5.72 -20.09 -7.85
CA TYR A 650 4.37 -20.00 -7.30
C TYR A 650 3.33 -20.23 -8.39
N ASN A 651 2.23 -20.89 -8.06
CA ASN A 651 1.09 -21.11 -8.96
C ASN A 651 -0.23 -20.90 -8.19
N PRO A 652 -0.50 -19.68 -7.70
CA PRO A 652 -1.64 -19.38 -6.84
C PRO A 652 -3.00 -19.62 -7.53
N ARG A 653 -3.97 -20.09 -6.75
CA ARG A 653 -5.39 -20.09 -7.17
C ARG A 653 -5.98 -18.69 -7.12
N ASN A 654 -7.13 -18.50 -7.76
CA ASN A 654 -7.95 -17.31 -7.54
C ASN A 654 -8.18 -17.03 -6.04
N ALA A 655 -8.07 -15.75 -5.68
CA ALA A 655 -8.12 -15.20 -4.33
C ALA A 655 -7.00 -15.65 -3.36
N GLN A 656 -6.04 -16.47 -3.81
CA GLN A 656 -4.87 -16.86 -3.00
C GLN A 656 -3.74 -15.84 -3.18
N GLY A 657 -3.32 -15.20 -2.09
CA GLY A 657 -2.19 -14.27 -2.09
C GLY A 657 -0.84 -15.01 -2.03
N VAL A 658 0.14 -14.51 -2.77
CA VAL A 658 1.57 -14.81 -2.65
C VAL A 658 2.20 -13.65 -1.88
N GLU A 659 2.88 -13.96 -0.78
CA GLU A 659 3.48 -12.99 0.13
C GLU A 659 5.01 -13.04 -0.01
N LEU A 660 5.62 -11.94 -0.46
CA LEU A 660 7.05 -11.80 -0.68
C LEU A 660 7.60 -10.64 0.15
N TYR A 661 8.73 -10.83 0.82
CA TYR A 661 9.31 -9.81 1.71
C TYR A 661 10.52 -9.14 1.06
N PHE A 662 10.42 -7.84 0.78
CA PHE A 662 11.50 -7.04 0.21
C PHE A 662 11.97 -5.98 1.22
N ARG A 663 13.16 -6.21 1.80
CA ARG A 663 13.82 -5.23 2.66
C ARG A 663 14.64 -4.27 1.80
N GLY A 664 14.12 -3.06 1.59
CA GLY A 664 14.89 -1.98 0.97
C GLY A 664 15.67 -1.19 2.02
N GLU A 665 16.99 -1.01 1.81
CA GLU A 665 17.74 0.00 2.56
C GLU A 665 17.18 1.39 2.21
N LYS A 666 16.71 2.13 3.22
CA LYS A 666 16.19 3.50 3.01
C LYS A 666 17.36 4.44 2.76
N THR A 667 17.70 4.67 1.49
CA THR A 667 18.74 5.63 1.11
C THR A 667 18.20 7.06 1.16
N THR A 668 18.95 7.97 1.79
CA THR A 668 18.62 9.41 1.82
C THR A 668 19.68 10.20 1.06
N LYS A 669 19.25 11.06 0.15
CA LYS A 669 20.15 11.96 -0.59
C LYS A 669 20.28 13.30 0.13
N VAL A 670 21.50 13.72 0.43
CA VAL A 670 21.78 15.05 1.00
C VAL A 670 21.79 16.07 -0.15
N MET A 671 21.09 17.20 0.02
CA MET A 671 20.97 18.22 -1.03
C MET A 671 21.16 19.63 -0.45
N GLY A 672 21.39 20.60 -1.35
CA GLY A 672 21.56 22.00 -0.98
C GLY A 672 22.88 22.29 -0.26
N SER A 673 22.84 23.23 0.69
CA SER A 673 24.01 23.66 1.45
C SER A 673 24.66 22.54 2.27
N LEU A 674 23.89 21.54 2.72
CA LEU A 674 24.41 20.37 3.42
C LEU A 674 25.30 19.48 2.53
N ALA A 675 25.14 19.55 1.20
CA ALA A 675 25.91 18.76 0.25
C ALA A 675 27.23 19.43 -0.18
N ILE A 676 27.49 20.68 0.24
CA ILE A 676 28.72 21.42 -0.12
C ILE A 676 29.98 20.68 0.36
N LYS A 677 29.89 20.05 1.54
CA LYS A 677 30.94 19.16 2.04
C LYS A 677 30.40 17.73 2.00
N PRO A 678 31.14 16.77 1.42
CA PRO A 678 30.71 15.38 1.45
C PRO A 678 30.58 14.91 2.90
N PRO A 679 29.54 14.12 3.22
CA PRO A 679 29.35 13.60 4.57
C PRO A 679 30.51 12.68 4.95
N ILE A 680 31.00 12.84 6.18
CA ILE A 680 32.11 12.06 6.74
C ILE A 680 31.54 11.07 7.74
N ALA A 681 31.95 9.80 7.66
CA ALA A 681 31.51 8.75 8.58
C ALA A 681 31.78 9.14 10.04
N GLY A 682 30.81 8.88 10.93
CA GLY A 682 30.90 9.20 12.36
C GLY A 682 30.62 10.66 12.72
N ARG A 683 30.53 11.58 11.75
CA ARG A 683 30.13 12.97 12.02
C ARG A 683 28.61 13.11 12.00
N PRO A 684 27.99 13.73 13.03
CA PRO A 684 26.55 13.96 13.03
C PRO A 684 26.16 14.90 11.88
N LEU A 685 25.12 14.53 11.15
CA LEU A 685 24.51 15.32 10.09
C LEU A 685 23.09 15.72 10.52
N SER A 686 22.81 17.02 10.57
CA SER A 686 21.53 17.56 11.02
C SER A 686 20.84 18.34 9.90
N GLY A 687 19.57 18.05 9.67
CA GLY A 687 18.75 18.72 8.65
C GLY A 687 17.29 18.31 8.75
N VAL A 688 16.47 18.87 7.86
CA VAL A 688 15.07 18.49 7.66
C VAL A 688 15.02 17.33 6.67
N LEU A 689 14.44 16.21 7.09
CA LEU A 689 14.22 15.06 6.23
C LEU A 689 12.88 15.21 5.51
N VAL A 690 12.91 15.33 4.19
CA VAL A 690 11.75 15.43 3.32
C VAL A 690 11.57 14.10 2.60
N LYS A 691 10.38 13.51 2.71
CA LYS A 691 9.98 12.31 1.98
C LYS A 691 9.04 12.70 0.84
N ARG A 692 9.42 12.41 -0.41
CA ARG A 692 8.55 12.54 -1.59
C ARG A 692 8.35 11.15 -2.18
N ASN A 693 7.14 10.61 -2.08
CA ASN A 693 6.83 9.21 -2.40
C ASN A 693 7.76 8.26 -1.63
N PHE A 694 8.64 7.55 -2.33
CA PHE A 694 9.63 6.63 -1.74
C PHE A 694 11.04 7.22 -1.67
N SER A 695 11.26 8.43 -2.17
CA SER A 695 12.56 9.12 -2.13
C SER A 695 12.72 9.96 -0.87
N TYR A 696 13.87 9.82 -0.22
CA TYR A 696 14.24 10.58 0.98
C TYR A 696 15.32 11.61 0.65
N HIS A 697 15.10 12.84 1.08
CA HIS A 697 16.00 13.97 0.89
C HIS A 697 16.29 14.65 2.21
N LEU A 698 17.57 14.90 2.51
CA LEU A 698 17.98 15.67 3.68
C LEU A 698 18.44 17.07 3.26
N LEU A 699 17.77 18.09 3.80
CA LEU A 699 17.95 19.50 3.43
C LEU A 699 18.26 20.35 4.67
N ALA A 700 18.98 21.46 4.49
CA ALA A 700 19.02 22.49 5.52
C ALA A 700 17.66 23.19 5.62
N PRO A 701 17.21 23.64 6.81
CA PRO A 701 15.96 24.40 6.96
C PRO A 701 15.88 25.63 6.04
N SER A 702 17.01 26.29 5.79
CA SER A 702 17.13 27.46 4.90
C SER A 702 16.99 27.15 3.41
N ASP A 703 17.16 25.88 3.01
CA ASP A 703 17.03 25.44 1.62
C ASP A 703 15.67 24.82 1.33
N LEU A 704 14.80 24.67 2.34
CA LEU A 704 13.52 24.00 2.19
C LEU A 704 12.65 24.65 1.09
N SER A 705 12.57 25.98 1.07
CA SER A 705 11.82 26.73 0.06
C SER A 705 12.45 26.74 -1.34
N LYS A 706 13.70 26.30 -1.49
CA LYS A 706 14.38 26.20 -2.79
C LYS A 706 14.12 24.87 -3.48
N TYR A 707 13.90 23.80 -2.70
CA TYR A 707 13.77 22.43 -3.19
C TYR A 707 12.38 21.82 -2.96
N THR A 708 11.51 22.50 -2.21
CA THR A 708 10.14 22.07 -1.93
C THR A 708 9.18 23.25 -2.03
N ASP A 709 7.90 22.96 -2.20
CA ASP A 709 6.83 23.97 -2.19
C ASP A 709 6.53 24.50 -0.77
N MET A 710 7.27 24.07 0.25
CA MET A 710 7.09 24.51 1.61
C MET A 710 7.75 25.86 1.85
N VAL A 711 6.97 26.80 2.38
CA VAL A 711 7.45 28.12 2.78
C VAL A 711 7.80 28.09 4.27
N MET A 712 8.99 28.59 4.60
CA MET A 712 9.41 28.78 5.99
C MET A 712 8.82 30.08 6.53
N SER A 713 8.03 29.97 7.60
CA SER A 713 7.48 31.12 8.32
C SER A 713 8.10 31.19 9.72
N THR A 714 8.52 32.38 10.11
CA THR A 714 9.01 32.67 11.46
C THR A 714 7.98 33.54 12.17
N VAL A 715 7.58 33.15 13.38
CA VAL A 715 6.63 33.91 14.18
C VAL A 715 7.41 34.77 15.16
N SER A 716 7.31 36.10 15.05
CA SER A 716 7.80 37.03 16.06
C SER A 716 6.67 37.40 17.01
N GLN A 717 6.93 37.35 18.30
CA GLN A 717 6.01 37.81 19.35
C GLN A 717 6.48 39.13 19.94
N ARG A 718 5.51 39.96 20.28
CA ARG A 718 5.72 41.26 20.93
C ARG A 718 4.73 41.42 22.05
N LEU A 719 5.22 41.76 23.24
CA LEU A 719 4.40 41.93 24.44
C LEU A 719 4.73 43.26 25.11
N SER A 720 3.68 43.98 25.50
CA SER A 720 3.79 45.23 26.24
C SER A 720 3.38 45.01 27.69
N VAL A 721 4.27 45.32 28.62
CA VAL A 721 4.06 45.15 30.07
C VAL A 721 4.16 46.52 30.75
N PRO A 722 3.16 46.93 31.55
CA PRO A 722 3.23 48.17 32.31
C PRO A 722 4.45 48.18 33.24
N TYR A 723 5.23 49.26 33.20
CA TYR A 723 6.39 49.46 34.07
C TYR A 723 6.72 50.95 34.18
N THR A 724 6.78 51.47 35.42
CA THR A 724 6.99 52.88 35.73
C THR A 724 8.36 53.17 36.36
N GLY A 725 9.13 52.15 36.72
CA GLY A 725 10.48 52.28 37.25
C GLY A 725 11.52 52.70 36.22
N THR A 726 12.78 52.90 36.64
CA THR A 726 13.88 53.26 35.74
C THR A 726 14.49 52.03 35.07
N LEU A 727 15.08 52.22 33.89
CA LEU A 727 15.77 51.15 33.15
C LEU A 727 16.88 50.47 33.98
N GLN A 728 17.49 51.20 34.93
CA GLN A 728 18.55 50.70 35.81
C GLN A 728 18.01 49.71 36.85
N VAL A 729 16.85 50.01 37.43
CA VAL A 729 16.15 49.10 38.35
C VAL A 729 15.71 47.85 37.60
N LEU A 730 15.19 48.03 36.39
CA LEU A 730 14.80 46.90 35.54
C LEU A 730 15.98 46.00 35.19
N HIS A 731 17.11 46.58 34.80
CA HIS A 731 18.34 45.84 34.49
C HIS A 731 18.83 45.02 35.69
N TYR A 732 18.74 45.55 36.91
CA TYR A 732 19.05 44.79 38.13
C TYR A 732 18.17 43.54 38.28
N PHE A 733 16.84 43.68 38.18
CA PHE A 733 15.93 42.54 38.31
C PHE A 733 16.10 41.52 37.18
N LEU A 734 16.40 41.95 35.96
CA LEU A 734 16.66 41.06 34.84
C LEU A 734 17.97 40.29 35.02
N ASN A 735 19.02 40.94 35.55
CA ASN A 735 20.27 40.27 35.89
C ASN A 735 20.11 39.22 37.00
N GLN A 736 19.15 39.39 37.91
CA GLN A 736 18.83 38.33 38.89
C GLN A 736 18.37 37.03 38.24
N ILE A 737 17.79 37.10 37.04
CA ILE A 737 17.26 35.93 36.33
C ILE A 737 18.26 35.41 35.30
N SER A 738 18.88 36.27 34.47
CA SER A 738 19.77 35.82 33.39
C SER A 738 21.25 35.83 33.76
N GLY A 739 21.68 36.66 34.71
CA GLY A 739 23.08 36.85 35.11
C GLY A 739 23.94 37.65 34.11
N ASP A 740 23.39 38.03 32.95
CA ASP A 740 24.14 38.56 31.82
C ASP A 740 23.36 39.57 30.95
N ALA A 741 22.31 40.20 31.48
CA ALA A 741 21.49 41.13 30.71
C ALA A 741 22.37 42.27 30.15
N LYS A 742 22.40 42.41 28.82
CA LYS A 742 23.29 43.36 28.13
C LYS A 742 22.52 44.64 27.82
N LEU A 743 23.09 45.78 28.21
CA LEU A 743 22.62 47.08 27.76
C LEU A 743 23.33 47.43 26.46
N ILE A 744 22.56 47.59 25.38
CA ILE A 744 23.08 47.83 24.04
C ILE A 744 22.48 49.14 23.52
N PRO A 745 23.27 50.08 22.98
CA PRO A 745 22.72 51.23 22.26
C PRO A 745 22.10 50.77 20.95
N ASP A 746 20.81 51.07 20.72
CA ASP A 746 20.19 50.78 19.44
C ASP A 746 20.54 51.88 18.42
N TYR A 747 21.21 51.49 17.34
CA TYR A 747 21.68 52.42 16.34
C TYR A 747 20.67 52.72 15.22
N LYS A 748 19.55 51.96 15.08
CA LYS A 748 18.64 52.13 13.92
C LYS A 748 17.15 51.77 14.09
N LYS A 749 16.71 50.89 15.01
CA LYS A 749 15.37 50.24 14.91
C LYS A 749 14.27 50.86 15.81
N PHE A 750 14.66 51.52 16.89
CA PHE A 750 13.84 52.06 17.98
C PHE A 750 14.27 53.50 18.37
N GLY A 751 14.86 54.25 17.43
CA GLY A 751 15.07 55.69 17.57
C GLY A 751 16.24 56.11 18.47
N GLY A 752 17.28 55.29 18.61
CA GLY A 752 18.49 55.70 19.34
C GLY A 752 18.47 55.43 20.85
N LYS A 753 17.45 54.74 21.37
CA LYS A 753 17.29 54.45 22.80
C LYS A 753 18.14 53.25 23.24
N MET A 754 18.44 53.17 24.52
CA MET A 754 19.10 51.99 25.11
C MET A 754 18.14 50.80 25.12
N ILE A 755 18.58 49.66 24.59
CA ILE A 755 17.85 48.39 24.62
C ILE A 755 18.53 47.41 25.58
N LEU A 756 17.73 46.55 26.20
CA LEU A 756 18.18 45.45 27.04
C LEU A 756 18.01 44.15 26.29
N GLN A 757 19.08 43.37 26.18
CA GLN A 757 19.05 42.02 25.63
C GLN A 757 19.23 41.01 26.75
N VAL A 758 18.30 40.06 26.87
CA VAL A 758 18.27 39.04 27.92
C VAL A 758 18.22 37.66 27.27
N PHE A 759 19.04 36.72 27.77
CA PHE A 759 19.23 35.38 27.20
C PHE A 759 19.68 35.38 25.72
N ASP A 760 20.26 36.48 25.24
CA ASP A 760 20.62 36.74 23.84
C ASP A 760 19.46 36.66 22.82
N THR A 761 18.23 36.35 23.24
CA THR A 761 17.07 36.14 22.36
C THR A 761 15.93 37.12 22.60
N ILE A 762 15.78 37.63 23.83
CA ILE A 762 14.68 38.52 24.20
C ILE A 762 15.18 39.97 24.15
N THR A 763 14.58 40.78 23.29
CA THR A 763 14.89 42.20 23.20
C THR A 763 13.86 42.99 23.99
N ILE A 764 14.33 43.91 24.83
CA ILE A 764 13.50 44.69 25.75
C ILE A 764 13.83 46.17 25.56
N PHE A 765 12.81 47.01 25.44
CA PHE A 765 12.99 48.45 25.44
C PHE A 765 11.87 49.15 26.21
N GLN A 766 12.20 50.29 26.83
CA GLN A 766 11.28 51.04 27.66
C GLN A 766 10.71 52.26 26.93
N GLU A 767 9.38 52.36 26.94
CA GLU A 767 8.62 53.57 26.64
C GLU A 767 8.00 54.11 27.95
N THR A 768 7.59 55.37 27.96
CA THR A 768 7.31 56.20 29.16
C THR A 768 6.79 55.47 30.40
N LYS A 769 5.78 54.60 30.27
CA LYS A 769 5.21 53.81 31.37
C LYS A 769 5.01 52.32 31.01
N VAL A 770 5.72 51.84 29.99
CA VAL A 770 5.54 50.48 29.44
C VAL A 770 6.89 49.96 28.96
N VAL A 771 7.16 48.69 29.25
CA VAL A 771 8.29 47.96 28.69
C VAL A 771 7.77 47.03 27.59
N ILE A 772 8.43 47.04 26.45
CA ILE A 772 8.08 46.21 25.29
C ILE A 772 9.15 45.13 25.14
N LEU A 773 8.70 43.89 25.06
CA LEU A 773 9.51 42.71 24.78
C LEU A 773 9.24 42.26 23.34
N GLU A 774 10.28 41.88 22.61
CA GLU A 774 10.20 41.29 21.27
C GLU A 774 11.10 40.06 21.21
N TRP A 775 10.57 38.95 20.71
CA TRP A 775 11.33 37.71 20.52
C TRP A 775 10.76 36.87 19.36
N THR A 776 11.55 35.89 18.90
CA THR A 776 11.07 34.87 17.96
C THR A 776 10.46 33.71 18.74
N ALA A 777 9.20 33.39 18.46
CA ALA A 777 8.43 32.39 19.18
C ALA A 777 9.05 30.99 19.06
N SER A 778 9.29 30.36 20.20
CA SER A 778 9.70 28.96 20.31
C SER A 778 9.49 28.51 21.74
N PRO A 779 9.32 27.20 22.03
CA PRO A 779 9.08 26.73 23.40
C PRO A 779 10.09 27.23 24.43
N VAL A 780 11.36 27.39 24.02
CA VAL A 780 12.44 27.88 24.89
C VAL A 780 12.39 29.41 25.03
N ASN A 781 12.23 30.14 23.92
CA ASN A 781 12.19 31.60 23.97
C ASN A 781 10.91 32.11 24.64
N ASP A 782 9.79 31.41 24.51
CA ASP A 782 8.53 31.75 25.16
C ASP A 782 8.67 31.58 26.68
N MET A 783 9.33 30.51 27.13
CA MET A 783 9.68 30.32 28.55
C MET A 783 10.62 31.43 29.06
N TYR A 784 11.62 31.83 28.26
CA TYR A 784 12.48 32.97 28.60
C TYR A 784 11.69 34.28 28.68
N ALA A 785 10.78 34.52 27.73
CA ALA A 785 9.91 35.69 27.73
C ALA A 785 9.03 35.71 28.98
N ASP A 786 8.42 34.59 29.36
CA ASP A 786 7.61 34.48 30.60
C ASP A 786 8.43 34.79 31.86
N ALA A 787 9.68 34.30 31.93
CA ALA A 787 10.58 34.60 33.04
C ALA A 787 10.94 36.09 33.10
N VAL A 788 11.19 36.71 31.93
CA VAL A 788 11.45 38.15 31.81
C VAL A 788 10.22 38.97 32.23
N VAL A 789 9.01 38.57 31.80
CA VAL A 789 7.75 39.23 32.21
C VAL A 789 7.55 39.15 33.71
N ALA A 790 7.80 37.99 34.32
CA ALA A 790 7.74 37.84 35.77
C ALA A 790 8.74 38.76 36.48
N ALA A 791 9.95 38.94 35.94
CA ALA A 791 10.94 39.89 36.43
C ALA A 791 10.42 41.34 36.39
N ILE A 792 9.85 41.75 35.26
CA ILE A 792 9.31 43.10 35.05
C ILE A 792 8.18 43.37 36.05
N LEU A 793 7.26 42.43 36.21
CA LEU A 793 6.16 42.55 37.17
C LEU A 793 6.64 42.58 38.62
N LYS A 794 7.70 41.84 38.95
CA LYS A 794 8.35 41.91 40.27
C LYS A 794 9.02 43.26 40.50
N ALA A 795 9.68 43.81 39.48
CA ALA A 795 10.30 45.12 39.54
C ALA A 795 9.27 46.23 39.76
N GLU A 796 8.13 46.17 39.06
CA GLU A 796 7.04 47.15 39.20
C GLU A 796 6.39 47.14 40.58
N LYS A 797 6.29 45.95 41.21
CA LYS A 797 5.78 45.82 42.58
C LYS A 797 6.77 46.23 43.66
N SER A 798 8.04 46.48 43.31
CA SER A 798 9.07 46.84 44.27
C SER A 798 9.11 48.35 44.48
N ASP A 799 9.22 48.80 45.73
CA ASP A 799 9.50 50.20 46.06
C ASP A 799 10.98 50.58 45.85
N MET A 800 11.72 49.77 45.08
CA MET A 800 13.15 49.91 44.91
C MET A 800 13.47 51.04 43.93
N THR A 801 14.21 52.03 44.42
CA THR A 801 14.77 53.13 43.63
C THR A 801 16.24 52.89 43.32
N VAL A 802 16.80 53.66 42.39
CA VAL A 802 18.24 53.60 42.03
C VAL A 802 19.14 53.71 43.27
N LYS A 803 18.74 54.51 44.28
CA LYS A 803 19.51 54.71 45.53
C LYS A 803 19.51 53.51 46.47
N THR A 804 18.54 52.60 46.31
CA THR A 804 18.36 51.41 47.16
C THR A 804 18.88 50.13 46.50
N ILE A 805 19.50 50.22 45.31
CA ILE A 805 20.19 49.09 44.69
C ILE A 805 21.39 48.71 45.56
N PRO A 806 21.56 47.44 45.96
CA PRO A 806 22.68 47.01 46.79
C PRO A 806 24.04 47.38 46.18
N PRO A 807 24.99 47.92 46.95
CA PRO A 807 26.32 48.26 46.45
C PRO A 807 27.09 46.99 46.05
N ILE A 808 27.94 47.13 45.03
CA ILE A 808 28.79 46.04 44.52
C ILE A 808 29.77 45.62 45.61
N VAL A 809 29.65 44.38 46.10
CA VAL A 809 30.65 43.77 46.98
C VAL A 809 31.81 43.29 46.11
N LYS A 810 33.01 43.87 46.29
CA LYS A 810 34.24 43.35 45.67
C LYS A 810 34.65 42.07 46.38
N VAL A 811 34.81 40.99 45.63
CA VAL A 811 35.35 39.73 46.15
C VAL A 811 36.77 39.93 46.61
N ASP A 812 37.04 39.51 47.85
CA ASP A 812 38.39 39.24 48.27
C ASP A 812 38.92 38.03 47.49
N LYS A 813 39.85 38.28 46.57
CA LYS A 813 40.42 37.27 45.69
C LYS A 813 41.15 36.18 46.47
N MET A 814 41.74 36.51 47.63
CA MET A 814 42.38 35.50 48.48
C MET A 814 41.32 34.57 49.05
N HIS A 815 40.24 35.12 49.59
CA HIS A 815 39.13 34.35 50.13
C HIS A 815 38.46 33.44 49.09
N PHE A 816 38.23 33.92 47.87
CA PHE A 816 37.68 33.09 46.78
C PHE A 816 38.61 31.93 46.42
N THR A 817 39.92 32.19 46.36
CA THR A 817 40.91 31.17 46.03
C THR A 817 40.99 30.09 47.11
N GLU A 818 40.92 30.48 48.39
CA GLU A 818 40.88 29.55 49.53
C GLU A 818 39.65 28.66 49.50
N CYS A 819 38.44 29.24 49.39
CA CYS A 819 37.20 28.47 49.28
C CYS A 819 37.18 27.56 48.05
N LEU A 820 37.80 28.00 46.94
CA LEU A 820 37.87 27.21 45.71
C LEU A 820 38.77 25.99 45.89
N MET A 821 39.91 26.15 46.57
CA MET A 821 40.80 25.04 46.90
C MET A 821 40.14 24.04 47.85
N GLU A 822 39.45 24.50 48.90
CA GLU A 822 38.73 23.63 49.84
C GLU A 822 37.61 22.85 49.15
N MET A 823 36.76 23.52 48.37
CA MET A 823 35.67 22.87 47.66
C MET A 823 36.18 21.82 46.66
N LEU A 824 37.22 22.14 45.89
CA LEU A 824 37.78 21.19 44.93
C LEU A 824 38.48 20.02 45.63
N ALA A 825 39.11 20.25 46.78
CA ALA A 825 39.72 19.19 47.60
C ALA A 825 38.66 18.26 48.19
N GLU A 826 37.49 18.78 48.60
CA GLU A 826 36.37 17.96 49.06
C GLU A 826 35.73 17.15 47.91
N MET A 827 35.62 17.75 46.72
CA MET A 827 35.03 17.10 45.55
C MET A 827 35.90 15.98 44.95
N PHE A 828 37.22 16.17 44.91
CA PHE A 828 38.13 15.31 44.16
C PHE A 828 39.25 14.67 45.00
N GLY A 829 39.33 15.00 46.29
CA GLY A 829 40.39 14.58 47.21
C GLY A 829 41.51 15.61 47.35
N GLU A 830 42.13 15.68 48.53
CA GLU A 830 43.20 16.66 48.82
C GLU A 830 44.43 16.53 47.91
N ASP A 831 44.73 15.31 47.45
CA ASP A 831 45.87 15.04 46.58
C ASP A 831 45.61 15.41 45.11
N ALA A 832 44.34 15.62 44.74
CA ALA A 832 43.95 15.99 43.38
C ALA A 832 44.12 17.48 43.09
N VAL A 833 44.20 18.35 44.10
CA VAL A 833 44.26 19.81 43.94
C VAL A 833 45.67 20.32 44.22
N SER A 834 46.21 21.15 43.33
CA SER A 834 47.52 21.76 43.54
C SER A 834 47.53 22.67 44.78
N LYS A 835 48.44 22.39 45.73
CA LYS A 835 48.60 23.15 46.98
C LYS A 835 49.18 24.57 46.81
N ILE A 836 49.61 24.93 45.59
CA ILE A 836 50.22 26.22 45.27
C ILE A 836 49.62 26.76 43.97
N VAL A 837 49.07 27.97 44.02
CA VAL A 837 48.58 28.69 42.84
C VAL A 837 49.77 29.32 42.11
N ARG A 838 50.06 28.87 40.87
CA ARG A 838 51.15 29.41 40.05
C ARG A 838 50.58 30.42 39.05
N GLY A 839 50.87 31.71 39.25
CA GLY A 839 50.56 32.76 38.27
C GLY A 839 49.07 32.90 37.94
N GLU A 840 48.20 32.83 38.95
CA GLU A 840 46.73 32.87 38.83
C GLU A 840 46.07 31.58 38.30
N LYS A 841 46.83 30.48 38.20
CA LYS A 841 46.32 29.17 37.76
C LYS A 841 46.31 28.16 38.89
N LEU A 842 45.16 27.52 39.07
CA LEU A 842 44.95 26.38 39.95
C LEU A 842 44.74 25.13 39.09
N THR A 843 45.38 24.02 39.43
CA THR A 843 45.26 22.77 38.65
C THR A 843 44.62 21.68 39.49
N VAL A 844 43.70 20.92 38.88
CA VAL A 844 43.04 19.76 39.47
C VAL A 844 43.34 18.55 38.60
N THR A 845 43.89 17.49 39.20
CA THR A 845 44.23 16.24 38.52
C THR A 845 43.41 15.09 39.07
N VAL A 846 42.60 14.45 38.22
CA VAL A 846 41.76 13.31 38.59
C VAL A 846 42.01 12.18 37.59
N ASN A 847 42.42 11.00 38.07
CA ASN A 847 42.73 9.83 37.23
C ASN A 847 43.68 10.16 36.06
N ASP A 848 44.82 10.81 36.36
CA ASP A 848 45.85 11.25 35.40
C ASP A 848 45.41 12.31 34.37
N LYS A 849 44.22 12.91 34.54
CA LYS A 849 43.74 13.99 33.66
C LYS A 849 43.75 15.34 34.36
N CYS A 850 44.29 16.36 33.70
CA CYS A 850 44.54 17.67 34.31
C CYS A 850 43.60 18.76 33.79
N ALA A 851 42.83 19.37 34.70
CA ALA A 851 42.06 20.58 34.45
C ALA A 851 42.79 21.81 35.00
N GLU A 852 43.04 22.80 34.15
CA GLU A 852 43.63 24.08 34.52
C GLU A 852 42.53 25.14 34.69
N ILE A 853 42.52 25.81 35.84
CA ILE A 853 41.55 26.83 36.21
C ILE A 853 42.28 28.16 36.31
N ASN A 854 41.85 29.14 35.52
CA ASN A 854 42.29 30.52 35.69
C ASN A 854 41.41 31.21 36.74
N VAL A 855 41.97 31.51 37.90
CA VAL A 855 41.23 32.07 39.05
C VAL A 855 40.75 33.51 38.78
N ARG A 856 41.32 34.19 37.77
CA ARG A 856 40.95 35.56 37.38
C ARG A 856 39.85 35.60 36.31
N THR A 857 39.94 34.76 35.29
CA THR A 857 38.96 34.72 34.19
C THR A 857 37.83 33.70 34.43
N LEU A 858 38.00 32.82 35.43
CA LEU A 858 37.13 31.67 35.72
C LEU A 858 37.09 30.62 34.60
N GLU A 859 37.96 30.75 33.59
CA GLU A 859 38.05 29.78 32.51
C GLU A 859 38.69 28.48 33.02
N VAL A 860 38.08 27.37 32.62
CA VAL A 860 38.59 26.02 32.90
C VAL A 860 38.90 25.34 31.58
N LYS A 861 40.11 24.78 31.45
CA LYS A 861 40.57 24.05 30.27
C LYS A 861 41.05 22.66 30.68
N CYS A 862 40.56 21.64 30.01
CA CYS A 862 41.00 20.25 30.14
C CYS A 862 40.93 19.61 28.75
N GLU A 863 42.09 19.40 28.12
CA GLU A 863 42.16 18.85 26.76
C GLU A 863 41.80 17.35 26.68
N GLU A 864 41.82 16.68 27.82
CA GLU A 864 41.77 15.21 27.92
C GLU A 864 40.39 14.68 28.38
N ASP A 865 39.49 15.55 28.86
CA ASP A 865 38.19 15.15 29.43
C ASP A 865 37.17 16.29 29.50
N ASP A 866 36.17 16.24 28.60
CA ASP A 866 35.06 17.21 28.54
C ASP A 866 34.17 17.15 29.79
N VAL A 867 34.01 15.98 30.40
CA VAL A 867 33.15 15.80 31.59
C VAL A 867 33.81 16.44 32.80
N LEU A 868 35.11 16.24 32.98
CA LEU A 868 35.90 16.89 34.03
C LEU A 868 35.92 18.41 33.82
N GLN A 869 36.14 18.89 32.59
CA GLN A 869 36.10 20.32 32.27
C GLN A 869 34.76 20.94 32.67
N GLN A 870 33.65 20.31 32.27
CA GLN A 870 32.32 20.83 32.53
C GLN A 870 31.97 20.79 34.03
N MET A 871 32.37 19.73 34.73
CA MET A 871 32.16 19.58 36.17
C MET A 871 32.91 20.65 36.96
N VAL A 872 34.21 20.83 36.69
CA VAL A 872 35.05 21.83 37.35
C VAL A 872 34.60 23.24 37.00
N SER A 873 34.29 23.52 35.73
CA SER A 873 33.77 24.82 35.28
C SER A 873 32.46 25.19 35.98
N THR A 874 31.54 24.23 36.12
CA THR A 874 30.27 24.43 36.82
C THR A 874 30.50 24.74 38.30
N SER A 875 31.39 24.01 38.97
CA SER A 875 31.69 24.22 40.39
C SER A 875 32.38 25.56 40.66
N VAL A 876 33.39 25.92 39.85
CA VAL A 876 34.06 27.23 39.91
C VAL A 876 33.06 28.37 39.76
N THR A 877 32.16 28.26 38.78
CA THR A 877 31.13 29.29 38.51
C THR A 877 30.12 29.39 39.64
N LYS A 878 29.65 28.27 40.20
CA LYS A 878 28.72 28.24 41.33
C LYS A 878 29.32 28.86 42.58
N LEU A 879 30.56 28.49 42.91
CA LEU A 879 31.24 29.02 44.08
C LEU A 879 31.46 30.54 43.96
N TYR A 880 31.88 30.99 42.77
CA TYR A 880 32.06 32.42 42.50
C TYR A 880 30.75 33.18 42.65
N ASN A 881 29.64 32.62 42.17
CA ASN A 881 28.30 33.19 42.32
C ASN A 881 27.75 33.11 43.75
N CYS A 882 28.19 32.17 44.59
CA CYS A 882 27.81 32.09 46.00
C CYS A 882 28.54 33.11 46.86
N LEU A 883 29.81 33.40 46.54
CA LEU A 883 30.64 34.36 47.26
C LEU A 883 30.42 35.82 46.80
N ILE A 884 29.55 36.04 45.81
CA ILE A 884 29.19 37.35 45.25
C ILE A 884 27.68 37.53 45.18
N PRO A 885 27.10 38.57 45.80
CA PRO A 885 25.85 39.13 45.30
C PRO A 885 26.12 39.76 43.92
N GLN A 886 25.42 39.27 42.89
CA GLN A 886 25.67 39.50 41.46
C GLN A 886 26.12 40.93 41.06
N LYS A 887 27.04 40.98 40.08
CA LYS A 887 27.57 42.21 39.45
C LYS A 887 26.45 43.12 38.94
N VAL A 888 26.41 44.36 39.43
CA VAL A 888 25.80 45.49 38.71
C VAL A 888 26.92 46.41 38.26
N THR A 889 27.60 46.11 37.16
CA THR A 889 28.41 47.13 36.48
C THR A 889 27.56 47.74 35.39
N VAL A 890 27.15 48.98 35.58
CA VAL A 890 26.74 49.85 34.47
C VAL A 890 27.33 51.24 34.72
N ASP A 891 28.34 51.60 33.94
CA ASP A 891 28.59 53.01 33.67
C ASP A 891 27.43 53.47 32.77
N PHE A 892 26.39 54.04 33.38
CA PHE A 892 25.41 54.80 32.63
C PHE A 892 26.09 56.10 32.18
N PRO A 893 26.05 56.45 30.89
CA PRO A 893 26.44 57.79 30.47
C PRO A 893 25.57 58.79 31.25
N ALA A 894 26.20 59.81 31.84
CA ALA A 894 25.47 60.88 32.51
C ALA A 894 24.44 61.49 31.56
N GLU A 895 23.23 61.71 32.08
CA GLU A 895 22.04 62.17 31.35
C GLU A 895 22.34 63.33 30.38
N MET A 896 21.84 63.19 29.14
CA MET A 896 21.44 64.31 28.28
C MET A 896 19.93 64.35 28.18
#